data_AF-A0A518ALV3-F1
#
_entry.id   AF-A0A518ALV3-F1
#
_cell.length_a   1.000
_cell.length_b   1.000
_cell.length_c   1.000
_cell.angle_alpha   90.00
_cell.angle_beta   90.00
_cell.angle_gamma   90.00
#
_symmetry.space_group_name_H-M   'P 1'
#
loop_
_entity.id
_entity.type
_entity.pdbx_description
1 polymer ?
#
loop_
_entity_poly.entity_id
_entity_poly.type
_entity_poly.pdbx_seq_one_letter_code
_entity_poly.pdbx_strand_id
1 'polypeptide(L)'
;MAKKKQKASADWLHQRFAGQKVATAGRFSYPTDRKTVLNVIEHEGGEFVKGVTVGLDYLIVGSTTGSGPSAAEKKADQLNQNKGATITVIDVDQLGAMLQPDIHEATALLQAGEEGCQRFQWLSRESSRSRFFHHGTTQVLDLSGIDLRGTTLTEIDLTEINLDGVDFRKATLSRVEFEEVSHARFDEATIDFPVRYSEPRFNDCSFKKATLTNGSWSGPEFADCDFQGVTFTQDRASKYGNQGMHAKRCNLKRVSLAGKQLSKSEFAESDFTGADFSGANLRGSDFTKANLTRVKFHDADLAGVNFTDATLDGADFRGAALAGAAFSNVDVSKAKNFDADQAQPVGHEGPHLKKLNTTAKASNSITLSIEVVRKHGNATLHVQGGGGYCSVRVDVEDAHHWNTHKKFSDGMLELTTLYPGEPIFDSLVAKGSKCPLKGKDLKALALSAWCEALGVDEPSDEQLAKSNEKRQAGQKAKRTELIAMLQEGPAGVAKWNKLTTGQRKAGGTISKADFSGTKLEGWEAAGAEFKDCDFSKAKLQKAELHTTFAKCNFKQADLRGAKMVGSRYSESDFTSAKLAGASLEWANLRKAVLAKANLKNCNLTSADLCGADLTDVDLKTVILDQVRYDEHTILPKGFVHRDKMEWKGPSSAPGLAEAIKAARPKGPIDMELFMERIKQRVDAARLDKALKMLKADRFQLYADVQDDHLVGVVKSQSDPSLVYSARLGSDGNFACCTQNLNMCGGLRGKPCKHLLVLIVGLAQSEQIDPTTADEWLDSSRLVTKPQLDKDAMSETLLRYKGAEAGEVDWRPTETVPEDYYAF
;
A
#
# COMPACT_ATOMS: atom_id res chain seq x y z
N MET A 1 27.32 55.66 7.45
CA MET A 1 25.95 56.20 7.45
C MET A 1 24.97 55.05 7.34
N ALA A 2 23.98 55.02 8.20
CA ALA A 2 23.16 53.85 8.53
C ALA A 2 22.37 53.30 7.32
N LYS A 3 22.45 51.98 7.13
CA LYS A 3 21.51 51.20 6.30
C LYS A 3 20.11 51.39 6.89
N LYS A 4 19.29 52.21 6.24
CA LYS A 4 17.82 52.12 6.39
C LYS A 4 17.42 50.74 5.87
N LYS A 5 17.32 49.76 6.76
CA LYS A 5 16.42 48.61 6.57
C LYS A 5 15.02 49.21 6.55
N GLN A 6 14.50 49.45 5.35
CA GLN A 6 13.07 49.64 5.14
C GLN A 6 12.43 48.30 5.48
N LYS A 7 12.01 48.14 6.74
CA LYS A 7 11.08 47.08 7.14
C LYS A 7 9.71 47.60 6.70
N ALA A 8 9.43 47.49 5.40
CA ALA A 8 8.04 47.51 4.95
C ALA A 8 7.36 46.32 5.64
N SER A 9 6.28 46.55 6.38
CA SER A 9 5.39 45.45 6.74
C SER A 9 4.97 44.80 5.42
N ALA A 10 5.20 43.51 5.30
CA ALA A 10 5.04 42.75 4.08
C ALA A 10 3.65 42.92 3.43
N ASP A 11 3.55 43.67 2.33
CA ASP A 11 2.35 43.76 1.48
C ASP A 11 1.91 42.39 0.91
N TRP A 12 2.79 41.38 0.91
CA TRP A 12 2.48 40.02 0.42
C TRP A 12 1.59 39.19 1.36
N LEU A 13 1.33 39.68 2.59
CA LEU A 13 0.38 39.11 3.55
C LEU A 13 -1.06 39.61 3.35
N HIS A 14 -1.37 40.23 2.21
CA HIS A 14 -2.73 40.68 1.91
C HIS A 14 -3.71 39.49 1.90
N GLN A 15 -4.47 39.40 2.98
CA GLN A 15 -5.66 38.61 3.13
C GLN A 15 -6.73 39.14 2.15
N ARG A 16 -7.16 38.32 1.18
CA ARG A 16 -7.98 38.75 0.03
C ARG A 16 -9.38 39.25 0.42
N PHE A 17 -9.86 38.89 1.59
CA PHE A 17 -11.14 39.30 2.15
C PHE A 17 -11.00 40.17 3.41
N ALA A 18 -9.82 40.74 3.68
CA ALA A 18 -9.58 41.55 4.87
C ALA A 18 -10.62 42.68 5.02
N GLY A 19 -11.42 42.61 6.08
CA GLY A 19 -12.47 43.59 6.38
C GLY A 19 -13.72 43.51 5.50
N GLN A 20 -13.84 42.47 4.65
CA GLN A 20 -15.00 42.22 3.80
C GLN A 20 -16.03 41.35 4.51
N LYS A 21 -17.32 41.65 4.36
CA LYS A 21 -18.45 40.87 4.86
C LYS A 21 -18.95 39.90 3.80
N VAL A 22 -19.00 38.62 4.16
CA VAL A 22 -19.29 37.54 3.22
C VAL A 22 -20.45 36.68 3.72
N ALA A 23 -21.33 36.30 2.81
CA ALA A 23 -22.43 35.37 3.05
C ALA A 23 -22.39 34.22 2.05
N THR A 24 -22.97 33.07 2.40
CA THR A 24 -23.05 31.91 1.50
C THR A 24 -24.51 31.53 1.23
N ALA A 25 -24.79 31.05 0.02
CA ALA A 25 -26.11 30.56 -0.39
C ALA A 25 -26.00 29.33 -1.30
N GLY A 26 -27.09 28.56 -1.45
CA GLY A 26 -27.11 27.37 -2.31
C GLY A 26 -26.56 26.10 -1.66
N ARG A 27 -26.55 25.01 -2.44
CA ARG A 27 -26.03 23.69 -2.04
C ARG A 27 -24.55 23.59 -2.36
N PHE A 28 -23.77 23.15 -1.38
CA PHE A 28 -22.35 22.84 -1.51
C PHE A 28 -22.20 21.32 -1.49
N SER A 29 -21.57 20.73 -2.50
CA SER A 29 -21.35 19.29 -2.59
C SER A 29 -19.86 18.96 -2.61
N TYR A 30 -19.51 17.75 -2.18
CA TYR A 30 -18.14 17.26 -2.24
C TYR A 30 -17.55 17.43 -3.66
N PRO A 31 -16.31 17.93 -3.82
CA PRO A 31 -15.30 18.09 -2.77
C PRO A 31 -15.29 19.45 -2.04
N THR A 32 -16.15 20.39 -2.43
CA THR A 32 -16.23 21.75 -1.86
C THR A 32 -17.43 21.88 -0.93
N ASP A 33 -17.30 21.47 0.33
CA ASP A 33 -18.38 21.68 1.30
C ASP A 33 -18.43 23.12 1.81
N ARG A 34 -19.56 23.50 2.42
CA ARG A 34 -19.77 24.86 2.95
C ARG A 34 -18.73 25.22 4.03
N LYS A 35 -18.25 24.23 4.80
CA LYS A 35 -17.28 24.46 5.88
C LYS A 35 -15.92 24.85 5.29
N THR A 36 -15.51 24.24 4.19
CA THR A 36 -14.30 24.61 3.45
C THR A 36 -14.34 26.07 3.00
N VAL A 37 -15.44 26.49 2.38
CA VAL A 37 -15.63 27.90 1.94
C VAL A 37 -15.50 28.86 3.11
N LEU A 38 -16.16 28.55 4.24
CA LEU A 38 -16.10 29.40 5.43
C LEU A 38 -14.68 29.52 5.99
N ASN A 39 -13.95 28.40 6.08
CA ASN A 39 -12.58 28.40 6.58
C ASN A 39 -11.65 29.23 5.70
N VAL A 40 -11.82 29.18 4.37
CA VAL A 40 -11.01 29.99 3.43
C VAL A 40 -11.27 31.47 3.63
N ILE A 41 -12.54 31.88 3.72
CA ILE A 41 -12.90 33.29 3.92
C ILE A 41 -12.38 33.82 5.25
N GLU A 42 -12.52 33.06 6.33
CA GLU A 42 -11.99 33.45 7.65
C GLU A 42 -10.46 33.56 7.64
N HIS A 43 -9.77 32.62 6.97
CA HIS A 43 -8.31 32.68 6.84
C HIS A 43 -7.83 33.86 6.00
N GLU A 44 -8.63 34.28 5.02
CA GLU A 44 -8.43 35.47 4.19
C GLU A 44 -9.00 36.75 4.83
N GLY A 45 -9.28 36.76 6.14
CA GLY A 45 -9.63 37.97 6.88
C GLY A 45 -11.06 38.48 6.68
N GLY A 46 -11.93 37.68 6.08
CA GLY A 46 -13.34 38.00 5.86
C GLY A 46 -14.21 37.70 7.07
N GLU A 47 -15.25 38.52 7.26
CA GLU A 47 -16.26 38.37 8.31
C GLU A 47 -17.50 37.65 7.75
N PHE A 48 -17.84 36.48 8.29
CA PHE A 48 -19.07 35.79 7.89
C PHE A 48 -20.30 36.43 8.55
N VAL A 49 -21.28 36.83 7.74
CA VAL A 49 -22.54 37.40 8.22
C VAL A 49 -23.75 36.57 7.82
N LYS A 50 -24.76 36.52 8.71
CA LYS A 50 -26.00 35.79 8.45
C LYS A 50 -26.93 36.62 7.56
N GLY A 51 -27.09 36.16 6.31
CA GLY A 51 -28.07 36.68 5.37
C GLY A 51 -27.60 37.89 4.57
N VAL A 52 -28.40 38.26 3.56
CA VAL A 52 -28.06 39.32 2.60
C VAL A 52 -28.59 40.67 3.09
N THR A 53 -27.70 41.64 3.32
CA THR A 53 -27.99 43.00 3.83
C THR A 53 -27.23 44.06 3.01
N VAL A 54 -27.54 45.35 3.20
CA VAL A 54 -26.95 46.46 2.41
C VAL A 54 -25.42 46.58 2.58
N GLY A 55 -24.89 46.19 3.74
CA GLY A 55 -23.44 46.22 4.01
C GLY A 55 -22.73 44.88 3.78
N LEU A 56 -23.28 44.00 2.95
CA LEU A 56 -22.62 42.77 2.51
C LEU A 56 -21.73 43.08 1.30
N ASP A 57 -20.52 42.55 1.27
CA ASP A 57 -19.59 42.77 0.15
C ASP A 57 -19.65 41.62 -0.86
N TYR A 58 -19.64 40.36 -0.38
CA TYR A 58 -19.68 39.17 -1.24
C TYR A 58 -20.80 38.19 -0.85
N LEU A 59 -21.49 37.66 -1.86
CA LEU A 59 -22.37 36.50 -1.74
C LEU A 59 -21.80 35.33 -2.54
N ILE A 60 -21.37 34.28 -1.85
CA ILE A 60 -20.81 33.08 -2.47
C ILE A 60 -21.89 32.02 -2.67
N VAL A 61 -22.10 31.58 -3.91
CA VAL A 61 -23.15 30.63 -4.28
C VAL A 61 -22.58 29.25 -4.61
N GLY A 62 -23.17 28.20 -4.04
CA GLY A 62 -22.88 26.80 -4.41
C GLY A 62 -23.65 26.34 -5.66
N SER A 63 -23.37 25.15 -6.18
CA SER A 63 -23.88 24.66 -7.47
C SER A 63 -25.41 24.80 -7.61
N THR A 64 -25.86 25.40 -8.71
CA THR A 64 -27.27 25.54 -9.09
C THR A 64 -27.63 24.47 -10.12
N THR A 65 -27.92 23.24 -9.69
CA THR A 65 -28.49 22.23 -10.59
C THR A 65 -29.93 22.62 -10.96
N GLY A 66 -30.08 23.41 -12.03
CA GLY A 66 -31.33 23.56 -12.79
C GLY A 66 -32.49 24.37 -12.18
N SER A 67 -32.33 25.02 -11.02
CA SER A 67 -33.46 25.64 -10.29
C SER A 67 -33.49 27.18 -10.25
N GLY A 68 -32.76 27.87 -11.14
CA GLY A 68 -32.71 29.34 -11.19
C GLY A 68 -32.08 29.99 -9.95
N PRO A 69 -31.97 31.34 -9.92
CA PRO A 69 -31.31 32.05 -8.82
C PRO A 69 -32.04 31.86 -7.48
N SER A 70 -31.28 31.58 -6.43
CA SER A 70 -31.78 31.38 -5.07
C SER A 70 -32.43 32.65 -4.50
N ALA A 71 -33.18 32.50 -3.41
CA ALA A 71 -33.78 33.63 -2.70
C ALA A 71 -32.73 34.64 -2.20
N ALA A 72 -31.50 34.18 -1.92
CA ALA A 72 -30.39 35.05 -1.52
C ALA A 72 -29.83 35.86 -2.70
N GLU A 73 -29.67 35.22 -3.87
CA GLU A 73 -29.24 35.90 -5.11
C GLU A 73 -30.26 36.97 -5.53
N LYS A 74 -31.54 36.62 -5.59
CA LYS A 74 -32.62 37.58 -5.90
C LYS A 74 -32.65 38.76 -4.92
N LYS A 75 -32.32 38.52 -3.65
CA LYS A 75 -32.26 39.56 -2.62
C LYS A 75 -31.03 40.45 -2.80
N ALA A 76 -29.88 39.89 -3.19
CA ALA A 76 -28.67 40.67 -3.52
C ALA A 76 -28.94 41.61 -4.71
N ASP A 77 -29.53 41.08 -5.79
CA ASP A 77 -29.89 41.87 -6.98
C ASP A 77 -30.84 43.02 -6.65
N GLN A 78 -31.88 42.76 -5.84
CA GLN A 78 -32.83 43.79 -5.44
C GLN A 78 -32.17 44.90 -4.61
N LEU A 79 -31.22 44.57 -3.73
CA LEU A 79 -30.49 45.54 -2.91
C LEU A 79 -29.52 46.38 -3.74
N ASN A 80 -28.85 45.77 -4.73
CA ASN A 80 -27.98 46.46 -5.67
C ASN A 80 -28.76 47.45 -6.56
N GLN A 81 -29.99 47.09 -6.99
CA GLN A 81 -30.80 47.95 -7.86
C GLN A 81 -31.50 49.10 -7.12
N ASN A 82 -31.95 48.91 -5.87
CA ASN A 82 -32.91 49.83 -5.23
C ASN A 82 -32.45 50.43 -3.88
N LYS A 83 -31.31 50.03 -3.32
CA LYS A 83 -30.91 50.44 -1.95
C LYS A 83 -29.43 50.81 -1.80
N GLY A 84 -28.72 51.08 -2.89
CA GLY A 84 -27.33 51.57 -2.87
C GLY A 84 -26.31 50.55 -2.33
N ALA A 85 -26.63 49.25 -2.37
CA ALA A 85 -25.67 48.19 -2.05
C ALA A 85 -24.78 47.88 -3.27
N THR A 86 -23.60 47.30 -3.03
CA THR A 86 -22.64 46.87 -4.07
C THR A 86 -22.18 45.44 -3.83
N ILE A 87 -23.15 44.53 -3.65
CA ILE A 87 -22.91 43.12 -3.32
C ILE A 87 -22.42 42.40 -4.58
N THR A 88 -21.24 41.79 -4.52
CA THR A 88 -20.70 40.97 -5.60
C THR A 88 -21.13 39.52 -5.40
N VAL A 89 -21.88 38.96 -6.35
CA VAL A 89 -22.29 37.54 -6.33
C VAL A 89 -21.25 36.73 -7.11
N ILE A 90 -20.64 35.75 -6.45
CA ILE A 90 -19.63 34.88 -7.06
C ILE A 90 -19.94 33.41 -6.77
N ASP A 91 -19.62 32.52 -7.71
CA ASP A 91 -19.65 31.08 -7.45
C ASP A 91 -18.33 30.55 -6.85
N VAL A 92 -18.30 29.24 -6.59
CA VAL A 92 -17.13 28.57 -6.02
C VAL A 92 -15.92 28.55 -6.97
N ASP A 93 -16.12 28.53 -8.29
CA ASP A 93 -15.03 28.55 -9.27
C ASP A 93 -14.40 29.95 -9.33
N GLN A 94 -15.22 31.00 -9.32
CA GLN A 94 -14.80 32.40 -9.25
C GLN A 94 -14.08 32.71 -7.94
N LEU A 95 -14.52 32.14 -6.81
CA LEU A 95 -13.77 32.21 -5.55
C LEU A 95 -12.39 31.55 -5.67
N GLY A 96 -12.30 30.39 -6.32
CA GLY A 96 -11.03 29.73 -6.61
C GLY A 96 -10.10 30.61 -7.46
N ALA A 97 -10.62 31.23 -8.52
CA ALA A 97 -9.88 32.16 -9.37
C ALA A 97 -9.39 33.39 -8.61
N MET A 98 -10.21 33.91 -7.68
CA MET A 98 -9.81 35.02 -6.81
C MET A 98 -8.70 34.66 -5.84
N LEU A 99 -8.41 33.38 -5.56
CA LEU A 99 -7.32 32.94 -4.69
C LEU A 99 -6.02 32.64 -5.45
N GLN A 100 -6.07 32.49 -6.78
CA GLN A 100 -4.88 32.19 -7.56
C GLN A 100 -3.91 33.37 -7.52
N PRO A 101 -2.63 33.14 -7.18
CA PRO A 101 -1.62 34.16 -7.30
C PRO A 101 -1.28 34.39 -8.77
N ASP A 102 -1.06 35.63 -9.16
CA ASP A 102 -0.45 35.93 -10.46
C ASP A 102 1.06 35.67 -10.43
N ILE A 103 1.73 35.75 -11.59
CA ILE A 103 3.17 35.52 -11.70
C ILE A 103 4.01 36.45 -10.80
N HIS A 104 3.59 37.71 -10.62
CA HIS A 104 4.33 38.69 -9.82
C HIS A 104 4.17 38.41 -8.32
N GLU A 105 2.96 38.12 -7.87
CA GLU A 105 2.67 37.70 -6.49
C GLU A 105 3.38 36.39 -6.15
N ALA A 106 3.25 35.38 -7.02
CA ALA A 106 3.93 34.10 -6.86
C ALA A 106 5.45 34.27 -6.77
N THR A 107 6.05 35.06 -7.67
CA THR A 107 7.49 35.35 -7.63
C THR A 107 7.89 36.03 -6.32
N ALA A 108 7.14 37.04 -5.88
CA ALA A 108 7.43 37.75 -4.63
C ALA A 108 7.32 36.83 -3.40
N LEU A 109 6.31 35.95 -3.37
CA LEU A 109 6.13 34.96 -2.30
C LEU A 109 7.30 33.97 -2.26
N LEU A 110 7.70 33.42 -3.40
CA LEU A 110 8.84 32.48 -3.47
C LEU A 110 10.17 33.15 -3.09
N GLN A 111 10.34 34.44 -3.40
CA GLN A 111 11.51 35.23 -3.00
C GLN A 111 11.53 35.59 -1.51
N ALA A 112 10.39 35.55 -0.81
CA ALA A 112 10.27 35.92 0.60
C ALA A 112 10.78 34.84 1.57
N GLY A 113 11.19 33.67 1.08
CA GLY A 113 11.70 32.57 1.90
C GLY A 113 10.58 31.70 2.48
N GLU A 114 10.82 31.14 3.67
CA GLU A 114 9.94 30.11 4.26
C GLU A 114 8.49 30.56 4.45
N GLU A 115 8.25 31.74 5.02
CA GLU A 115 6.89 32.27 5.23
C GLU A 115 6.15 32.50 3.90
N GLY A 116 6.88 32.95 2.89
CA GLY A 116 6.34 33.14 1.54
C GLY A 116 6.03 31.82 0.84
N CYS A 117 6.88 30.80 1.01
CA CYS A 117 6.61 29.44 0.53
C CYS A 117 5.34 28.86 1.17
N GLN A 118 5.15 29.02 2.48
CA GLN A 118 3.95 28.57 3.18
C GLN A 118 2.68 29.25 2.64
N ARG A 119 2.75 30.57 2.42
CA ARG A 119 1.64 31.34 1.84
C ARG A 119 1.33 30.92 0.41
N PHE A 120 2.35 30.77 -0.43
CA PHE A 120 2.21 30.29 -1.79
C PHE A 120 1.57 28.88 -1.83
N GLN A 121 2.04 27.98 -0.97
CA GLN A 121 1.53 26.61 -0.87
C GLN A 121 0.06 26.59 -0.46
N TRP A 122 -0.33 27.45 0.50
CA TRP A 122 -1.71 27.62 0.92
C TRP A 122 -2.57 28.11 -0.25
N LEU A 123 -2.17 29.20 -0.92
CA LEU A 123 -2.91 29.76 -2.06
C LEU A 123 -3.07 28.73 -3.18
N SER A 124 -2.00 28.03 -3.53
CA SER A 124 -2.00 27.02 -4.59
C SER A 124 -2.85 25.79 -4.25
N ARG A 125 -2.87 25.34 -2.98
CA ARG A 125 -3.70 24.20 -2.53
C ARG A 125 -5.18 24.55 -2.38
N GLU A 126 -5.48 25.77 -1.98
CA GLU A 126 -6.86 26.24 -1.92
C GLU A 126 -7.39 26.57 -3.30
N SER A 127 -6.55 26.96 -4.26
CA SER A 127 -6.97 27.30 -5.63
C SER A 127 -6.84 26.17 -6.66
N SER A 128 -6.48 24.93 -6.28
CA SER A 128 -6.25 23.82 -7.24
C SER A 128 -7.34 22.74 -7.28
N ARG A 129 -7.23 21.87 -8.29
CA ARG A 129 -8.19 20.93 -8.93
C ARG A 129 -9.14 20.09 -8.08
N SER A 130 -8.99 20.02 -6.77
CA SER A 130 -9.81 19.14 -5.93
C SER A 130 -10.75 19.88 -4.99
N ARG A 131 -10.70 21.21 -4.88
CA ARG A 131 -11.43 21.90 -3.80
C ARG A 131 -12.32 23.04 -4.23
N PHE A 132 -12.17 23.62 -5.42
CA PHE A 132 -13.10 24.62 -5.95
C PHE A 132 -13.44 24.38 -7.42
N PHE A 133 -12.46 23.99 -8.25
CA PHE A 133 -12.65 23.74 -9.68
C PHE A 133 -13.31 22.39 -10.00
N HIS A 134 -14.46 22.42 -10.68
CA HIS A 134 -15.12 21.21 -11.21
C HIS A 134 -14.72 20.98 -12.68
N HIS A 135 -14.04 19.85 -12.97
CA HIS A 135 -13.72 19.35 -14.31
C HIS A 135 -12.95 20.31 -15.27
N GLY A 136 -11.62 20.17 -15.30
CA GLY A 136 -10.82 20.33 -16.52
C GLY A 136 -10.35 21.75 -16.91
N THR A 137 -10.77 22.82 -16.24
CA THR A 137 -10.43 24.22 -16.59
C THR A 137 -9.45 24.87 -15.61
N THR A 138 -8.37 24.18 -15.24
CA THR A 138 -7.33 24.78 -14.39
C THR A 138 -6.31 25.49 -15.27
N GLN A 139 -6.22 26.80 -15.15
CA GLN A 139 -5.13 27.58 -15.70
C GLN A 139 -3.87 27.18 -14.91
N VAL A 140 -2.92 26.50 -15.57
CA VAL A 140 -1.62 26.17 -14.98
C VAL A 140 -0.90 27.48 -14.68
N LEU A 141 -0.46 27.67 -13.43
CA LEU A 141 0.33 28.84 -13.08
C LEU A 141 1.64 28.80 -13.86
N ASP A 142 1.87 29.84 -14.66
CA ASP A 142 3.07 29.96 -15.49
C ASP A 142 4.10 30.84 -14.78
N LEU A 143 5.16 30.20 -14.30
CA LEU A 143 6.31 30.84 -13.68
C LEU A 143 7.55 30.76 -14.58
N SER A 144 7.37 30.57 -15.88
CA SER A 144 8.51 30.47 -16.80
C SER A 144 9.39 31.73 -16.77
N GLY A 145 10.71 31.51 -16.78
CA GLY A 145 11.72 32.57 -16.86
C GLY A 145 11.89 33.45 -15.62
N ILE A 146 11.21 33.16 -14.49
CA ILE A 146 11.35 34.00 -13.29
C ILE A 146 12.72 33.86 -12.63
N ASP A 147 13.11 34.90 -11.88
CA ASP A 147 14.38 34.96 -11.17
C ASP A 147 14.22 34.56 -9.70
N LEU A 148 14.73 33.39 -9.34
CA LEU A 148 14.77 32.86 -7.97
C LEU A 148 16.21 32.66 -7.50
N ARG A 149 17.14 33.51 -7.98
CA ARG A 149 18.55 33.39 -7.59
C ARG A 149 18.77 33.66 -6.11
N GLY A 150 19.52 32.78 -5.47
CA GLY A 150 19.90 32.92 -4.06
C GLY A 150 18.72 32.84 -3.08
N THR A 151 17.53 32.45 -3.53
CA THR A 151 16.37 32.27 -2.66
C THR A 151 16.47 30.97 -1.88
N THR A 152 15.66 30.86 -0.82
CA THR A 152 15.52 29.64 -0.04
C THR A 152 14.08 29.14 -0.18
N LEU A 153 13.91 27.97 -0.80
CA LEU A 153 12.63 27.29 -0.93
C LEU A 153 12.63 26.05 -0.06
N THR A 154 11.64 25.93 0.82
CA THR A 154 11.57 24.86 1.82
C THR A 154 10.15 24.29 1.89
N GLU A 155 10.01 22.95 1.83
CA GLU A 155 8.74 22.24 2.00
C GLU A 155 7.59 22.74 1.09
N ILE A 156 7.90 22.92 -0.19
CA ILE A 156 6.98 23.45 -1.18
C ILE A 156 6.80 22.47 -2.34
N ASP A 157 5.57 22.33 -2.79
CA ASP A 157 5.13 21.52 -3.91
C ASP A 157 4.90 22.43 -5.12
N LEU A 158 5.76 22.25 -6.13
CA LEU A 158 5.71 22.97 -7.40
C LEU A 158 5.32 22.03 -8.55
N THR A 159 4.64 20.91 -8.26
CA THR A 159 4.06 20.05 -9.29
C THR A 159 2.93 20.77 -10.03
N GLU A 160 2.69 20.40 -11.30
CA GLU A 160 1.72 21.08 -12.17
C GLU A 160 1.96 22.61 -12.38
N ILE A 161 3.17 23.14 -12.13
CA ILE A 161 3.56 24.53 -12.41
C ILE A 161 4.55 24.58 -13.57
N ASN A 162 4.37 25.50 -14.51
CA ASN A 162 5.37 25.71 -15.55
C ASN A 162 6.60 26.44 -14.97
N LEU A 163 7.72 25.73 -14.87
CA LEU A 163 9.00 26.24 -14.36
C LEU A 163 10.06 26.35 -15.47
N ASP A 164 9.63 26.44 -16.73
CA ASP A 164 10.52 26.51 -17.87
C ASP A 164 11.47 27.72 -17.78
N GLY A 165 12.78 27.50 -17.92
CA GLY A 165 13.77 28.58 -17.94
C GLY A 165 13.97 29.33 -16.61
N VAL A 166 13.45 28.83 -15.50
CA VAL A 166 13.58 29.49 -14.19
C VAL A 166 15.02 29.53 -13.70
N ASP A 167 15.41 30.65 -13.11
CA ASP A 167 16.77 30.88 -12.62
C ASP A 167 16.88 30.59 -11.11
N PHE A 168 17.33 29.38 -10.77
CA PHE A 168 17.59 28.93 -9.40
C PHE A 168 19.06 29.07 -8.98
N ARG A 169 19.88 29.88 -9.68
CA ARG A 169 21.32 29.91 -9.38
C ARG A 169 21.57 30.34 -7.95
N LYS A 170 22.44 29.60 -7.24
CA LYS A 170 22.78 29.83 -5.83
C LYS A 170 21.60 29.68 -4.86
N ALA A 171 20.45 29.19 -5.30
CA ALA A 171 19.30 28.95 -4.43
C ALA A 171 19.55 27.77 -3.48
N THR A 172 18.82 27.74 -2.37
CA THR A 172 18.75 26.60 -1.46
C THR A 172 17.36 25.98 -1.56
N LEU A 173 17.29 24.74 -2.03
CA LEU A 173 16.05 24.01 -2.27
C LEU A 173 16.01 22.81 -1.33
N SER A 174 15.10 22.81 -0.36
CA SER A 174 14.97 21.76 0.63
C SER A 174 13.55 21.19 0.63
N ARG A 175 13.41 19.89 0.31
CA ARG A 175 12.08 19.23 0.22
C ARG A 175 11.14 19.95 -0.76
N VAL A 176 11.68 20.37 -1.89
CA VAL A 176 10.89 20.93 -2.99
C VAL A 176 10.43 19.79 -3.89
N GLU A 177 9.14 19.69 -4.16
CA GLU A 177 8.57 18.70 -5.09
C GLU A 177 8.47 19.30 -6.49
N PHE A 178 9.01 18.59 -7.48
CA PHE A 178 8.95 18.93 -8.89
C PHE A 178 8.23 17.82 -9.65
N GLU A 179 7.67 18.15 -10.81
CA GLU A 179 7.14 17.16 -11.77
C GLU A 179 7.99 17.17 -13.05
N GLU A 180 7.97 18.27 -13.80
CA GLU A 180 8.77 18.46 -15.00
C GLU A 180 9.36 19.87 -15.02
N VAL A 181 10.67 19.97 -15.22
CA VAL A 181 11.39 21.24 -15.27
C VAL A 181 12.28 21.24 -16.51
N SER A 182 12.10 22.25 -17.36
CA SER A 182 12.87 22.41 -18.59
C SER A 182 13.70 23.69 -18.56
N HIS A 183 14.87 23.68 -19.21
CA HIS A 183 15.73 24.85 -19.43
C HIS A 183 16.15 25.66 -18.18
N ALA A 184 15.92 25.14 -16.98
CA ALA A 184 16.16 25.84 -15.72
C ALA A 184 17.63 25.83 -15.31
N ARG A 185 18.03 26.83 -14.51
CA ARG A 185 19.42 27.03 -14.09
C ARG A 185 19.59 26.86 -12.59
N PHE A 186 20.15 25.73 -12.19
CA PHE A 186 20.52 25.39 -10.81
C PHE A 186 22.02 25.59 -10.53
N ASP A 187 22.73 26.41 -11.31
CA ASP A 187 24.17 26.59 -11.12
C ASP A 187 24.49 27.09 -9.70
N GLU A 188 25.45 26.45 -9.02
CA GLU A 188 25.84 26.74 -7.63
C GLU A 188 24.71 26.61 -6.59
N ALA A 189 23.56 26.01 -6.94
CA ALA A 189 22.46 25.78 -6.02
C ALA A 189 22.76 24.62 -5.05
N THR A 190 22.10 24.60 -3.90
CA THR A 190 22.05 23.45 -3.00
C THR A 190 20.67 22.82 -3.05
N ILE A 191 20.59 21.55 -3.42
CA ILE A 191 19.32 20.84 -3.62
C ILE A 191 19.29 19.59 -2.74
N ASP A 192 18.30 19.53 -1.86
CA ASP A 192 17.99 18.37 -1.02
C ASP A 192 16.72 17.70 -1.55
N PHE A 193 16.88 16.62 -2.31
CA PHE A 193 15.77 15.89 -2.91
C PHE A 193 15.00 15.13 -1.81
N PRO A 194 13.66 15.27 -1.74
CA PRO A 194 12.86 14.52 -0.78
C PRO A 194 12.83 13.02 -1.14
N VAL A 195 12.73 12.15 -0.12
CA VAL A 195 12.60 10.68 -0.28
C VAL A 195 11.15 10.28 -0.68
N ARG A 196 10.34 11.21 -1.21
CA ARG A 196 8.91 10.97 -1.53
C ARG A 196 8.71 10.66 -3.01
N TYR A 197 7.54 10.08 -3.29
CA TYR A 197 7.10 9.37 -4.51
C TYR A 197 7.08 10.18 -5.84
N SER A 198 7.68 11.36 -5.95
CA SER A 198 7.80 12.04 -7.24
C SER A 198 9.11 11.61 -7.93
N GLU A 199 9.00 11.20 -9.19
CA GLU A 199 10.13 10.96 -10.10
C GLU A 199 10.26 12.20 -11.01
N PRO A 200 10.86 13.31 -10.52
CA PRO A 200 10.88 14.57 -11.26
C PRO A 200 11.74 14.44 -12.51
N ARG A 201 11.25 14.98 -13.63
CA ARG A 201 11.98 15.03 -14.91
C ARG A 201 12.61 16.39 -15.10
N PHE A 202 13.91 16.40 -15.41
CA PHE A 202 14.68 17.58 -15.74
C PHE A 202 15.21 17.47 -17.17
N ASN A 203 14.81 18.40 -18.02
CA ASN A 203 15.19 18.44 -19.43
C ASN A 203 16.01 19.71 -19.72
N ASP A 204 17.18 19.57 -20.34
CA ASP A 204 18.05 20.70 -20.73
C ASP A 204 18.34 21.69 -19.58
N CYS A 205 18.47 21.18 -18.35
CA CYS A 205 18.74 21.98 -17.16
C CYS A 205 20.25 22.04 -16.86
N SER A 206 20.68 23.14 -16.24
CA SER A 206 22.08 23.32 -15.81
C SER A 206 22.23 23.18 -14.30
N PHE A 207 23.10 22.29 -13.85
CA PHE A 207 23.45 22.02 -12.44
C PHE A 207 24.93 22.29 -12.15
N LYS A 208 25.55 23.22 -12.89
CA LYS A 208 27.00 23.45 -12.80
C LYS A 208 27.38 23.86 -11.39
N LYS A 209 28.33 23.14 -10.80
CA LYS A 209 28.81 23.39 -9.43
C LYS A 209 27.71 23.34 -8.35
N ALA A 210 26.55 22.76 -8.65
CA ALA A 210 25.51 22.55 -7.67
C ALA A 210 25.95 21.52 -6.63
N THR A 211 25.36 21.59 -5.44
CA THR A 211 25.48 20.56 -4.41
C THR A 211 24.17 19.83 -4.31
N LEU A 212 24.18 18.52 -4.59
CA LEU A 212 22.99 17.67 -4.55
C LEU A 212 23.10 16.71 -3.35
N THR A 213 22.10 16.71 -2.47
CA THR A 213 22.07 15.93 -1.23
C THR A 213 20.90 14.95 -1.18
N ASN A 214 21.07 13.88 -0.39
CA ASN A 214 20.00 12.96 0.07
C ASN A 214 19.23 12.19 -1.02
N GLY A 215 19.72 12.16 -2.25
CA GLY A 215 19.21 11.29 -3.29
C GLY A 215 19.56 9.83 -3.01
N SER A 216 18.55 8.97 -2.97
CA SER A 216 18.74 7.56 -3.32
C SER A 216 19.13 7.38 -4.80
N TRP A 217 19.20 8.50 -5.56
CA TRP A 217 19.42 8.68 -7.00
C TRP A 217 18.46 7.88 -7.91
N SER A 218 17.56 7.13 -7.31
CA SER A 218 16.63 6.16 -7.88
C SER A 218 15.30 6.77 -8.33
N GLY A 219 15.20 8.09 -8.49
CA GLY A 219 13.93 8.80 -8.65
C GLY A 219 13.96 9.93 -9.68
N PRO A 220 14.84 10.94 -9.54
CA PRO A 220 14.94 12.00 -10.53
C PRO A 220 15.46 11.51 -11.89
N GLU A 221 14.82 11.93 -12.97
CA GLU A 221 15.24 11.70 -14.35
C GLU A 221 15.88 12.95 -14.94
N PHE A 222 17.07 12.80 -15.53
CA PHE A 222 17.78 13.88 -16.20
C PHE A 222 18.02 13.53 -17.67
N ALA A 223 17.60 14.44 -18.55
CA ALA A 223 17.86 14.39 -19.98
C ALA A 223 18.52 15.70 -20.42
N ASP A 224 19.60 15.58 -21.20
CA ASP A 224 20.27 16.73 -21.83
C ASP A 224 20.80 17.78 -20.82
N CYS A 225 21.03 17.37 -19.56
CA CYS A 225 21.42 18.28 -18.47
C CYS A 225 22.94 18.42 -18.33
N ASP A 226 23.40 19.56 -17.77
CA ASP A 226 24.82 19.84 -17.52
C ASP A 226 25.19 19.81 -16.03
N PHE A 227 26.01 18.83 -15.64
CA PHE A 227 26.45 18.59 -14.26
C PHE A 227 27.91 18.97 -14.00
N GLN A 228 28.54 19.78 -14.85
CA GLN A 228 29.96 20.08 -14.68
C GLN A 228 30.29 20.69 -13.31
N GLY A 229 31.16 20.02 -12.56
CA GLY A 229 31.59 20.44 -11.23
C GLY A 229 30.57 20.19 -10.11
N VAL A 230 29.47 19.47 -10.38
CA VAL A 230 28.49 19.10 -9.35
C VAL A 230 29.15 18.31 -8.21
N THR A 231 28.64 18.48 -6.99
CA THR A 231 29.07 17.73 -5.81
C THR A 231 27.93 16.90 -5.24
N PHE A 232 28.18 15.60 -5.03
CA PHE A 232 27.24 14.64 -4.44
C PHE A 232 27.69 14.26 -3.01
N THR A 233 26.98 14.73 -1.98
CA THR A 233 27.48 14.70 -0.58
C THR A 233 26.92 13.56 0.29
N GLN A 234 25.81 12.91 -0.09
CA GLN A 234 25.26 11.76 0.63
C GLN A 234 24.80 10.68 -0.34
N ASP A 235 24.97 9.42 0.08
CA ASP A 235 24.50 8.24 -0.64
C ASP A 235 23.73 7.39 0.35
N ARG A 236 22.42 7.19 0.10
CA ARG A 236 21.57 6.35 0.93
C ARG A 236 21.18 5.13 0.11
N ALA A 237 21.35 3.95 0.69
CA ALA A 237 20.78 2.74 0.11
C ALA A 237 19.27 2.93 -0.07
N SER A 238 18.77 2.70 -1.28
CA SER A 238 17.34 2.79 -1.54
C SER A 238 16.58 1.79 -0.66
N LYS A 239 15.56 2.28 0.05
CA LYS A 239 14.61 1.41 0.79
C LYS A 239 13.73 0.60 -0.17
N TYR A 240 13.54 1.10 -1.39
CA TYR A 240 12.74 0.50 -2.46
C TYR A 240 13.71 0.10 -3.55
N GLY A 241 14.11 -1.18 -3.56
CA GLY A 241 15.25 -1.66 -4.33
C GLY A 241 15.32 -1.14 -5.78
N ASN A 242 16.56 -0.99 -6.24
CA ASN A 242 16.96 -1.25 -7.62
C ASN A 242 16.66 -0.21 -8.73
N GLN A 243 16.67 1.10 -8.44
CA GLN A 243 16.88 2.10 -9.50
C GLN A 243 18.16 2.88 -9.24
N GLY A 244 19.02 2.99 -10.26
CA GLY A 244 20.21 3.83 -10.24
C GLY A 244 19.89 5.25 -10.68
N MET A 245 20.93 6.04 -10.96
CA MET A 245 20.79 7.40 -11.46
C MET A 245 20.34 7.40 -12.92
N HIS A 246 19.30 8.17 -13.26
CA HIS A 246 18.83 8.35 -14.64
C HIS A 246 19.39 9.65 -15.22
N ALA A 247 20.49 9.57 -15.97
CA ALA A 247 21.13 10.75 -16.58
C ALA A 247 21.56 10.47 -18.03
N LYS A 248 20.62 10.61 -18.96
CA LYS A 248 20.80 10.36 -20.41
C LYS A 248 21.21 11.64 -21.14
N ARG A 249 22.12 11.52 -22.11
CA ARG A 249 22.65 12.67 -22.89
C ARG A 249 23.16 13.84 -22.04
N CYS A 250 23.59 13.55 -20.82
CA CYS A 250 24.02 14.54 -19.85
C CYS A 250 25.53 14.80 -19.93
N ASN A 251 25.96 16.01 -19.53
CA ASN A 251 27.36 16.40 -19.46
C ASN A 251 27.89 16.27 -18.02
N LEU A 252 28.66 15.22 -17.75
CA LEU A 252 29.23 14.87 -16.44
C LEU A 252 30.77 14.87 -16.45
N LYS A 253 31.37 15.73 -17.28
CA LYS A 253 32.84 15.85 -17.39
C LYS A 253 33.49 16.12 -16.04
N ARG A 254 34.50 15.31 -15.72
CA ARG A 254 35.35 15.46 -14.51
C ARG A 254 34.58 15.44 -13.18
N VAL A 255 33.37 14.91 -13.17
CA VAL A 255 32.59 14.71 -11.95
C VAL A 255 33.18 13.54 -11.14
N SER A 256 33.14 13.63 -9.82
CA SER A 256 33.52 12.53 -8.93
C SER A 256 32.28 11.80 -8.43
N LEU A 257 32.22 10.52 -8.76
CA LEU A 257 31.22 9.52 -8.37
C LEU A 257 31.90 8.34 -7.64
N ALA A 258 33.10 8.55 -7.11
CA ALA A 258 33.87 7.53 -6.42
C ALA A 258 33.12 6.97 -5.20
N GLY A 259 33.11 5.65 -5.06
CA GLY A 259 32.48 4.90 -3.96
C GLY A 259 30.95 4.94 -3.94
N LYS A 260 30.30 5.53 -4.95
CA LYS A 260 28.84 5.70 -4.99
C LYS A 260 28.10 4.42 -5.38
N GLN A 261 26.87 4.26 -4.87
CA GLN A 261 25.93 3.21 -5.20
C GLN A 261 25.10 3.62 -6.43
N LEU A 262 25.52 3.15 -7.59
CA LEU A 262 25.00 3.54 -8.90
C LEU A 262 24.62 2.33 -9.76
N SER A 263 24.26 1.20 -9.15
CA SER A 263 23.82 0.00 -9.88
C SER A 263 22.56 0.30 -10.68
N LYS A 264 22.48 -0.21 -11.92
CA LYS A 264 21.38 0.02 -12.86
C LYS A 264 21.12 1.49 -13.19
N SER A 265 22.18 2.31 -13.16
CA SER A 265 22.06 3.69 -13.62
C SER A 265 21.93 3.74 -15.15
N GLU A 266 21.16 4.69 -15.65
CA GLU A 266 20.94 4.91 -17.08
C GLU A 266 21.76 6.12 -17.54
N PHE A 267 22.88 5.86 -18.19
CA PHE A 267 23.89 6.85 -18.58
C PHE A 267 24.11 6.91 -20.09
N ALA A 268 23.15 6.40 -20.88
CA ALA A 268 23.25 6.34 -22.33
C ALA A 268 23.51 7.74 -22.94
N GLU A 269 24.43 7.79 -23.90
CA GLU A 269 24.82 8.98 -24.67
C GLU A 269 25.40 10.14 -23.85
N SER A 270 25.71 9.92 -22.56
CA SER A 270 26.26 10.96 -21.68
C SER A 270 27.78 11.11 -21.82
N ASP A 271 28.30 12.30 -21.52
CA ASP A 271 29.73 12.63 -21.58
C ASP A 271 30.36 12.67 -20.18
N PHE A 272 31.17 11.67 -19.87
CA PHE A 272 31.89 11.51 -18.62
C PHE A 272 33.38 11.77 -18.78
N THR A 273 33.83 12.51 -19.80
CA THR A 273 35.27 12.67 -20.06
C THR A 273 36.03 13.09 -18.79
N GLY A 274 36.96 12.24 -18.35
CA GLY A 274 37.78 12.45 -17.16
C GLY A 274 37.06 12.31 -15.81
N ALA A 275 35.87 11.73 -15.75
CA ALA A 275 35.14 11.46 -14.51
C ALA A 275 35.80 10.35 -13.67
N ASP A 276 35.47 10.32 -12.38
CA ASP A 276 36.02 9.39 -11.39
C ASP A 276 34.92 8.49 -10.82
N PHE A 277 34.88 7.22 -11.23
CA PHE A 277 33.92 6.20 -10.80
C PHE A 277 34.52 5.19 -9.84
N SER A 278 35.59 5.56 -9.17
CA SER A 278 36.44 4.56 -8.56
C SER A 278 35.85 3.98 -7.29
N GLY A 279 35.86 2.66 -7.16
CA GLY A 279 35.17 1.93 -6.11
C GLY A 279 33.64 2.06 -6.17
N ALA A 280 33.07 2.67 -7.21
CA ALA A 280 31.62 2.78 -7.36
C ALA A 280 30.99 1.42 -7.70
N ASN A 281 29.77 1.20 -7.22
CA ASN A 281 28.96 0.06 -7.63
C ASN A 281 28.13 0.46 -8.85
N LEU A 282 28.47 -0.03 -10.04
CA LEU A 282 27.83 0.29 -11.32
C LEU A 282 27.16 -0.94 -11.95
N ARG A 283 26.92 -2.00 -11.17
CA ARG A 283 26.35 -3.27 -11.65
C ARG A 283 25.13 -3.06 -12.54
N GLY A 284 25.14 -3.63 -13.74
CA GLY A 284 24.01 -3.60 -14.68
C GLY A 284 23.67 -2.20 -15.22
N SER A 285 24.52 -1.19 -15.01
CA SER A 285 24.30 0.16 -15.55
C SER A 285 24.47 0.20 -17.06
N ASP A 286 23.78 1.14 -17.70
CA ASP A 286 23.81 1.34 -19.14
C ASP A 286 24.65 2.56 -19.52
N PHE A 287 25.77 2.35 -20.20
CA PHE A 287 26.65 3.37 -20.77
C PHE A 287 26.64 3.34 -22.30
N THR A 288 25.56 2.85 -22.92
CA THR A 288 25.46 2.78 -24.39
C THR A 288 25.77 4.13 -25.02
N LYS A 289 26.70 4.17 -26.00
CA LYS A 289 27.16 5.40 -26.68
C LYS A 289 27.74 6.49 -25.78
N ALA A 290 28.04 6.21 -24.52
CA ALA A 290 28.62 7.20 -23.62
C ALA A 290 30.07 7.53 -24.01
N ASN A 291 30.49 8.78 -23.78
CA ASN A 291 31.89 9.17 -23.89
C ASN A 291 32.59 9.02 -22.54
N LEU A 292 33.40 7.97 -22.41
CA LEU A 292 34.12 7.59 -21.19
C LEU A 292 35.63 7.83 -21.34
N THR A 293 36.04 8.74 -22.23
CA THR A 293 37.44 9.08 -22.46
C THR A 293 38.13 9.48 -21.14
N ARG A 294 39.22 8.80 -20.80
CA ARG A 294 40.03 9.02 -19.58
C ARG A 294 39.25 8.90 -18.26
N VAL A 295 38.15 8.16 -18.24
CA VAL A 295 37.44 7.83 -17.00
C VAL A 295 38.27 6.90 -16.12
N LYS A 296 38.14 7.03 -14.79
CA LYS A 296 38.72 6.10 -13.83
C LYS A 296 37.66 5.14 -13.31
N PHE A 297 37.88 3.85 -13.51
CA PHE A 297 37.06 2.76 -12.97
C PHE A 297 37.84 1.93 -11.94
N HIS A 298 38.82 2.51 -11.25
CA HIS A 298 39.66 1.70 -10.37
C HIS A 298 38.84 1.07 -9.25
N ASP A 299 38.95 -0.25 -9.08
CA ASP A 299 38.17 -1.06 -8.13
C ASP A 299 36.63 -0.91 -8.26
N ALA A 300 36.14 -0.40 -9.39
CA ALA A 300 34.70 -0.24 -9.64
C ALA A 300 34.05 -1.59 -9.96
N ASP A 301 32.78 -1.71 -9.58
CA ASP A 301 31.99 -2.89 -9.87
C ASP A 301 31.18 -2.71 -11.15
N LEU A 302 31.66 -3.29 -12.25
CA LEU A 302 31.11 -3.13 -13.59
C LEU A 302 30.40 -4.40 -14.07
N ALA A 303 30.02 -5.32 -13.18
CA ALA A 303 29.41 -6.57 -13.58
C ALA A 303 28.08 -6.33 -14.32
N GLY A 304 27.92 -6.92 -15.49
CA GLY A 304 26.76 -6.76 -16.37
C GLY A 304 26.58 -5.36 -16.97
N VAL A 305 27.57 -4.47 -16.88
CA VAL A 305 27.48 -3.12 -17.46
C VAL A 305 27.43 -3.18 -18.98
N ASN A 306 26.60 -2.35 -19.60
CA ASN A 306 26.53 -2.22 -21.04
C ASN A 306 27.37 -1.02 -21.54
N PHE A 307 28.50 -1.29 -22.20
CA PHE A 307 29.34 -0.28 -22.86
C PHE A 307 29.14 -0.23 -24.39
N THR A 308 28.07 -0.81 -24.93
CA THR A 308 27.86 -0.88 -26.39
C THR A 308 28.01 0.49 -27.06
N ASP A 309 28.80 0.57 -28.12
CA ASP A 309 29.11 1.80 -28.87
C ASP A 309 29.77 2.93 -28.03
N ALA A 310 30.23 2.68 -26.80
CA ALA A 310 30.88 3.68 -25.96
C ALA A 310 32.33 3.97 -26.39
N THR A 311 32.84 5.15 -26.04
CA THR A 311 34.26 5.53 -26.25
C THR A 311 35.07 5.34 -24.97
N LEU A 312 36.08 4.46 -24.97
CA LEU A 312 36.90 4.12 -23.80
C LEU A 312 38.35 4.63 -23.86
N ASP A 313 38.66 5.58 -24.76
CA ASP A 313 40.03 6.05 -25.00
C ASP A 313 40.73 6.51 -23.70
N GLY A 314 41.72 5.75 -23.25
CA GLY A 314 42.49 6.02 -22.05
C GLY A 314 41.76 5.80 -20.72
N ALA A 315 40.58 5.18 -20.70
CA ALA A 315 39.88 4.79 -19.49
C ALA A 315 40.70 3.75 -18.70
N ASP A 316 40.71 3.81 -17.36
CA ASP A 316 41.51 2.92 -16.50
C ASP A 316 40.62 1.93 -15.74
N PHE A 317 40.78 0.63 -16.03
CA PHE A 317 39.98 -0.49 -15.49
C PHE A 317 40.69 -1.26 -14.36
N ARG A 318 41.76 -0.71 -13.77
CA ARG A 318 42.55 -1.43 -12.75
C ARG A 318 41.68 -1.93 -11.59
N GLY A 319 41.64 -3.25 -11.39
CA GLY A 319 40.88 -3.87 -10.30
C GLY A 319 39.36 -3.85 -10.49
N ALA A 320 38.86 -3.38 -11.64
CA ALA A 320 37.43 -3.36 -11.93
C ALA A 320 36.88 -4.78 -12.15
N ALA A 321 35.68 -5.05 -11.64
CA ALA A 321 34.98 -6.32 -11.86
C ALA A 321 34.15 -6.25 -13.14
N LEU A 322 34.48 -7.03 -14.16
CA LEU A 322 33.92 -6.91 -15.52
C LEU A 322 32.92 -8.02 -15.90
N ALA A 323 32.57 -8.92 -14.97
CA ALA A 323 31.80 -10.13 -15.29
C ALA A 323 30.53 -9.83 -16.10
N GLY A 324 30.44 -10.39 -17.31
CA GLY A 324 29.34 -10.22 -18.26
C GLY A 324 29.08 -8.79 -18.74
N ALA A 325 30.05 -7.88 -18.61
CA ALA A 325 29.96 -6.55 -19.22
C ALA A 325 30.01 -6.64 -20.76
N ALA A 326 29.19 -5.84 -21.43
CA ALA A 326 29.06 -5.84 -22.89
C ALA A 326 29.92 -4.75 -23.54
N PHE A 327 30.72 -5.13 -24.54
CA PHE A 327 31.65 -4.23 -25.26
C PHE A 327 31.41 -4.22 -26.78
N SER A 328 30.18 -4.46 -27.21
CA SER A 328 29.83 -4.49 -28.64
C SER A 328 30.20 -3.18 -29.33
N ASN A 329 30.94 -3.25 -30.43
CA ASN A 329 31.44 -2.10 -31.20
C ASN A 329 32.34 -1.12 -30.41
N VAL A 330 33.07 -1.60 -29.41
CA VAL A 330 34.00 -0.79 -28.61
C VAL A 330 35.45 -1.12 -28.94
N ASP A 331 36.27 -0.08 -29.16
CA ASP A 331 37.73 -0.24 -29.27
C ASP A 331 38.37 -0.30 -27.87
N VAL A 332 38.43 -1.50 -27.30
CA VAL A 332 39.05 -1.75 -25.98
C VAL A 332 40.58 -1.64 -26.00
N SER A 333 41.24 -1.59 -27.17
CA SER A 333 42.71 -1.55 -27.26
C SER A 333 43.32 -0.25 -26.72
N LYS A 334 42.49 0.81 -26.65
CA LYS A 334 42.87 2.12 -26.12
C LYS A 334 42.58 2.28 -24.63
N ALA A 335 41.91 1.31 -24.01
CA ALA A 335 41.70 1.28 -22.57
C ALA A 335 42.98 0.83 -21.85
N LYS A 336 43.12 1.22 -20.59
CA LYS A 336 44.25 0.84 -19.71
C LYS A 336 43.79 -0.24 -18.74
N ASN A 337 44.65 -1.22 -18.49
CA ASN A 337 44.42 -2.29 -17.51
C ASN A 337 43.12 -3.07 -17.76
N PHE A 338 42.73 -3.21 -19.03
CA PHE A 338 41.56 -3.98 -19.42
C PHE A 338 41.89 -5.48 -19.49
N ASP A 339 41.12 -6.30 -18.79
CA ASP A 339 41.22 -7.75 -18.80
C ASP A 339 39.99 -8.34 -19.51
N ALA A 340 40.19 -8.86 -20.72
CA ALA A 340 39.13 -9.39 -21.55
C ALA A 340 38.53 -10.70 -21.00
N ASP A 341 39.27 -11.44 -20.18
CA ASP A 341 38.80 -12.71 -19.63
C ASP A 341 37.78 -12.47 -18.50
N GLN A 342 37.96 -11.37 -17.75
CA GLN A 342 37.00 -10.93 -16.73
C GLN A 342 35.69 -10.40 -17.33
N ALA A 343 35.66 -10.03 -18.61
CA ALA A 343 34.48 -9.49 -19.28
C ALA A 343 33.46 -10.56 -19.72
N GLN A 344 33.81 -11.84 -19.63
CA GLN A 344 32.94 -12.93 -20.08
C GLN A 344 31.74 -13.14 -19.13
N PRO A 345 30.58 -13.61 -19.64
CA PRO A 345 29.49 -14.06 -18.80
C PRO A 345 29.93 -15.19 -17.85
N VAL A 346 29.43 -15.16 -16.62
CA VAL A 346 29.77 -16.14 -15.58
C VAL A 346 29.28 -17.55 -15.93
N GLY A 347 28.18 -17.65 -16.67
CA GLY A 347 27.63 -18.91 -17.18
C GLY A 347 26.83 -18.71 -18.46
N HIS A 348 26.25 -19.78 -18.99
CA HIS A 348 25.49 -19.75 -20.24
C HIS A 348 24.24 -20.64 -20.17
N GLU A 349 23.27 -20.44 -21.08
CA GLU A 349 22.04 -21.25 -21.13
C GLU A 349 22.33 -22.68 -21.62
N GLY A 350 22.69 -23.55 -20.68
CA GLY A 350 22.92 -24.98 -20.86
C GLY A 350 21.65 -25.84 -20.88
N PRO A 351 21.79 -27.18 -21.01
CA PRO A 351 20.65 -28.10 -21.05
C PRO A 351 19.80 -28.09 -19.76
N HIS A 352 20.39 -27.90 -18.58
CA HIS A 352 19.62 -27.87 -17.32
C HIS A 352 18.78 -26.59 -17.21
N LEU A 353 19.34 -25.43 -17.57
CA LEU A 353 18.60 -24.17 -17.64
C LEU A 353 17.43 -24.23 -18.65
N LYS A 354 17.63 -24.85 -19.82
CA LYS A 354 16.56 -25.07 -20.82
C LYS A 354 15.44 -25.98 -20.29
N LYS A 355 15.81 -27.06 -19.59
CA LYS A 355 14.84 -27.96 -18.95
C LYS A 355 14.09 -27.26 -17.82
N LEU A 356 14.78 -26.44 -17.02
CA LEU A 356 14.19 -25.63 -15.96
C LEU A 356 13.17 -24.62 -16.51
N ASN A 357 13.48 -23.95 -17.63
CA ASN A 357 12.53 -23.08 -18.33
C ASN A 357 11.22 -23.80 -18.69
N THR A 358 11.35 -25.00 -19.26
CA THR A 358 10.18 -25.80 -19.64
C THR A 358 9.38 -26.24 -18.42
N THR A 359 10.06 -26.64 -17.35
CA THR A 359 9.46 -27.02 -16.07
C THR A 359 8.71 -25.85 -15.42
N ALA A 360 9.31 -24.66 -15.43
CA ALA A 360 8.71 -23.43 -14.88
C ALA A 360 7.46 -23.01 -15.65
N LYS A 361 7.46 -23.10 -16.98
CA LYS A 361 6.27 -22.81 -17.81
C LYS A 361 5.09 -23.72 -17.50
N ALA A 362 5.35 -25.00 -17.19
CA ALA A 362 4.34 -25.99 -16.84
C ALA A 362 3.90 -25.95 -15.37
N SER A 363 4.45 -25.05 -14.55
CA SER A 363 4.17 -24.95 -13.12
C SER A 363 3.32 -23.73 -12.79
N ASN A 364 2.51 -23.81 -11.73
CA ASN A 364 1.84 -22.63 -11.18
C ASN A 364 2.86 -21.67 -10.54
N SER A 365 3.83 -22.23 -9.81
CA SER A 365 4.99 -21.48 -9.32
C SER A 365 6.18 -22.39 -9.08
N ILE A 366 7.38 -21.86 -9.27
CA ILE A 366 8.67 -22.41 -8.86
C ILE A 366 9.42 -21.30 -8.15
N THR A 367 10.07 -21.63 -7.03
CA THR A 367 10.97 -20.75 -6.30
C THR A 367 12.28 -21.49 -6.07
N LEU A 368 13.37 -20.95 -6.60
CA LEU A 368 14.73 -21.41 -6.39
C LEU A 368 15.52 -20.34 -5.64
N SER A 369 16.39 -20.73 -4.72
CA SER A 369 17.39 -19.81 -4.17
C SER A 369 18.67 -20.49 -3.75
N ILE A 370 19.78 -19.79 -3.86
CA ILE A 370 21.11 -20.23 -3.43
C ILE A 370 21.89 -19.04 -2.85
N GLU A 371 22.71 -19.29 -1.85
CA GLU A 371 23.64 -18.31 -1.30
C GLU A 371 25.01 -18.42 -2.00
N VAL A 372 25.65 -17.29 -2.27
CA VAL A 372 26.99 -17.20 -2.87
C VAL A 372 27.92 -16.35 -1.99
N VAL A 373 29.18 -16.77 -1.88
CA VAL A 373 30.24 -16.03 -1.18
C VAL A 373 30.89 -15.05 -2.16
N ARG A 374 30.97 -13.78 -1.77
CA ARG A 374 31.58 -12.70 -2.58
C ARG A 374 32.68 -12.00 -1.81
N LYS A 375 33.47 -11.18 -2.52
CA LYS A 375 34.56 -10.37 -1.95
C LYS A 375 34.12 -9.48 -0.77
N HIS A 376 32.86 -9.05 -0.76
CA HIS A 376 32.28 -8.15 0.25
C HIS A 376 31.08 -8.77 0.98
N GLY A 377 31.16 -10.07 1.31
CA GLY A 377 30.13 -10.80 2.06
C GLY A 377 29.24 -11.67 1.18
N ASN A 378 28.23 -12.29 1.79
CA ASN A 378 27.37 -13.25 1.09
C ASN A 378 26.23 -12.55 0.34
N ALA A 379 25.66 -13.21 -0.66
CA ALA A 379 24.41 -12.83 -1.32
C ALA A 379 23.49 -14.03 -1.43
N THR A 380 22.19 -13.86 -1.18
CA THR A 380 21.20 -14.89 -1.53
C THR A 380 20.54 -14.54 -2.85
N LEU A 381 20.76 -15.37 -3.86
CA LEU A 381 20.15 -15.25 -5.18
C LEU A 381 18.81 -15.98 -5.14
N HIS A 382 17.72 -15.32 -5.56
CA HIS A 382 16.37 -15.87 -5.59
C HIS A 382 15.78 -15.74 -6.98
N VAL A 383 15.19 -16.82 -7.50
CA VAL A 383 14.40 -16.78 -8.74
C VAL A 383 13.06 -17.44 -8.47
N GLN A 384 11.97 -16.70 -8.73
CA GLN A 384 10.61 -17.17 -8.54
C GLN A 384 9.80 -16.92 -9.81
N GLY A 385 8.99 -17.87 -10.26
CA GLY A 385 8.21 -17.70 -11.49
C GLY A 385 7.24 -18.84 -11.77
N GLY A 386 6.41 -18.68 -12.78
CA GLY A 386 5.40 -19.67 -13.20
C GLY A 386 4.62 -19.15 -14.41
N GLY A 387 4.13 -20.04 -15.27
CA GLY A 387 3.31 -19.64 -16.42
C GLY A 387 3.99 -18.76 -17.48
N GLY A 388 5.32 -18.79 -17.56
CA GLY A 388 6.08 -18.12 -18.63
C GLY A 388 6.77 -16.81 -18.27
N TYR A 389 6.80 -16.42 -16.99
CA TYR A 389 7.60 -15.31 -16.50
C TYR A 389 8.30 -15.68 -15.19
N CYS A 390 9.41 -15.01 -14.87
CA CYS A 390 10.02 -15.07 -13.54
C CYS A 390 10.34 -13.67 -13.02
N SER A 391 10.38 -13.55 -11.71
CA SER A 391 10.98 -12.46 -10.96
C SER A 391 12.27 -12.97 -10.31
N VAL A 392 13.31 -12.16 -10.36
CA VAL A 392 14.56 -12.40 -9.66
C VAL A 392 14.65 -11.47 -8.47
N ARG A 393 15.26 -11.94 -7.38
CA ARG A 393 15.63 -11.11 -6.25
C ARG A 393 17.01 -11.45 -5.74
N VAL A 394 17.75 -10.47 -5.26
CA VAL A 394 18.95 -10.72 -4.44
C VAL A 394 18.76 -10.15 -3.05
N ASP A 395 19.20 -10.90 -2.03
CA ASP A 395 19.36 -10.38 -0.68
C ASP A 395 20.85 -10.24 -0.37
N VAL A 396 21.31 -9.01 -0.17
CA VAL A 396 22.66 -8.68 0.32
C VAL A 396 22.52 -7.79 1.55
N GLU A 397 23.56 -7.72 2.40
CA GLU A 397 23.50 -7.02 3.70
C GLU A 397 22.94 -5.58 3.61
N ASP A 398 23.11 -4.89 2.46
CA ASP A 398 22.71 -3.49 2.27
C ASP A 398 21.78 -3.20 1.07
N ALA A 399 21.21 -4.19 0.37
CA ALA A 399 20.33 -3.93 -0.78
C ALA A 399 19.47 -5.15 -1.21
N HIS A 400 18.38 -4.86 -1.95
CA HIS A 400 17.57 -5.86 -2.63
C HIS A 400 17.56 -5.61 -4.14
N HIS A 401 17.98 -6.60 -4.93
CA HIS A 401 17.77 -6.59 -6.38
C HIS A 401 16.37 -7.11 -6.66
N TRP A 402 15.60 -6.49 -7.55
CA TRP A 402 14.36 -7.06 -8.09
C TRP A 402 14.31 -6.81 -9.60
N ASN A 403 13.96 -7.82 -10.39
CA ASN A 403 13.72 -7.70 -11.84
C ASN A 403 12.77 -8.79 -12.32
N THR A 404 12.22 -8.66 -13.54
CA THR A 404 11.36 -9.68 -14.16
C THR A 404 11.84 -10.06 -15.56
N HIS A 405 11.75 -11.34 -15.88
CA HIS A 405 12.17 -11.90 -17.16
C HIS A 405 11.11 -12.80 -17.78
N LYS A 406 11.16 -12.91 -19.12
CA LYS A 406 10.32 -13.84 -19.90
C LYS A 406 10.78 -15.29 -19.81
N LYS A 407 12.04 -15.54 -19.44
CA LYS A 407 12.54 -16.90 -19.19
C LYS A 407 13.14 -16.97 -17.80
N PHE A 408 12.98 -18.14 -17.19
CA PHE A 408 13.55 -18.46 -15.89
C PHE A 408 15.09 -18.47 -15.95
N SER A 409 15.67 -18.98 -17.04
CA SER A 409 17.11 -18.99 -17.31
C SER A 409 17.70 -17.58 -17.35
N ASP A 410 17.04 -16.64 -18.03
CA ASP A 410 17.55 -15.28 -18.21
C ASP A 410 17.68 -14.59 -16.86
N GLY A 411 16.71 -14.81 -15.97
CA GLY A 411 16.79 -14.32 -14.60
C GLY A 411 17.92 -14.96 -13.79
N MET A 412 18.15 -16.27 -13.92
CA MET A 412 19.28 -16.91 -13.24
C MET A 412 20.63 -16.38 -13.75
N LEU A 413 20.79 -16.27 -15.07
CA LEU A 413 22.00 -15.75 -15.71
C LEU A 413 22.24 -14.27 -15.38
N GLU A 414 21.17 -13.45 -15.30
CA GLU A 414 21.28 -12.08 -14.82
C GLU A 414 21.83 -12.06 -13.39
N LEU A 415 21.24 -12.83 -12.47
CA LEU A 415 21.69 -12.83 -11.08
C LEU A 415 23.13 -13.29 -10.92
N THR A 416 23.55 -14.34 -11.63
CA THR A 416 24.92 -14.84 -11.53
C THR A 416 25.93 -13.91 -12.18
N THR A 417 25.52 -13.19 -13.24
CA THR A 417 26.33 -12.15 -13.89
C THR A 417 26.49 -10.93 -12.99
N LEU A 418 25.40 -10.45 -12.39
CA LEU A 418 25.43 -9.28 -11.51
C LEU A 418 26.06 -9.61 -10.15
N TYR A 419 25.86 -10.81 -9.64
CA TYR A 419 26.32 -11.25 -8.33
C TYR A 419 27.16 -12.54 -8.43
N PRO A 420 28.32 -12.49 -9.10
CA PRO A 420 29.22 -13.63 -9.17
C PRO A 420 29.73 -13.98 -7.78
N GLY A 421 29.87 -15.27 -7.51
CA GLY A 421 30.41 -15.75 -6.24
C GLY A 421 30.43 -17.27 -6.15
N GLU A 422 31.17 -17.79 -5.18
CA GLU A 422 31.25 -19.23 -4.93
C GLU A 422 29.94 -19.71 -4.29
N PRO A 423 29.22 -20.68 -4.88
CA PRO A 423 27.96 -21.14 -4.32
C PRO A 423 28.12 -21.95 -3.03
N ILE A 424 27.24 -21.68 -2.10
CA ILE A 424 27.01 -22.48 -0.90
C ILE A 424 25.92 -23.51 -1.24
N PHE A 425 26.31 -24.63 -1.84
CA PHE A 425 25.35 -25.59 -2.42
C PHE A 425 24.28 -26.13 -1.45
N ASP A 426 24.60 -26.22 -0.17
CA ASP A 426 23.67 -26.71 0.84
C ASP A 426 22.65 -25.67 1.34
N SER A 427 22.82 -24.40 0.93
CA SER A 427 21.80 -23.34 1.05
C SER A 427 20.68 -23.47 0.01
N LEU A 428 20.85 -24.33 -1.00
CA LEU A 428 19.92 -24.47 -2.11
C LEU A 428 18.50 -24.83 -1.63
N VAL A 429 17.56 -23.94 -1.93
CA VAL A 429 16.12 -24.16 -1.77
C VAL A 429 15.48 -24.28 -3.15
N ALA A 430 14.63 -25.29 -3.30
CA ALA A 430 13.82 -25.49 -4.50
C ALA A 430 12.40 -25.88 -4.08
N LYS A 431 11.40 -25.07 -4.45
CA LYS A 431 9.98 -25.29 -4.15
C LYS A 431 9.16 -25.13 -5.42
N GLY A 432 8.10 -25.91 -5.58
CA GLY A 432 7.20 -25.81 -6.72
C GLY A 432 5.74 -26.09 -6.36
N SER A 433 4.80 -25.33 -6.94
CA SER A 433 3.36 -25.53 -6.85
C SER A 433 2.82 -25.97 -8.20
N LYS A 434 2.03 -27.06 -8.22
CA LYS A 434 1.61 -27.77 -9.43
C LYS A 434 2.78 -27.99 -10.41
N CYS A 435 3.98 -28.24 -9.89
CA CYS A 435 5.19 -28.47 -10.67
C CYS A 435 5.23 -29.92 -11.16
N PRO A 436 5.62 -30.18 -12.43
CA PRO A 436 5.71 -31.54 -12.95
C PRO A 436 6.83 -32.36 -12.30
N LEU A 437 7.84 -31.70 -11.71
CA LEU A 437 8.90 -32.35 -10.95
C LEU A 437 8.59 -32.36 -9.46
N LYS A 438 8.85 -33.51 -8.82
CA LYS A 438 8.69 -33.69 -7.36
C LYS A 438 9.98 -33.29 -6.64
N GLY A 439 9.88 -32.99 -5.34
CA GLY A 439 10.89 -32.25 -4.56
C GLY A 439 12.36 -32.63 -4.77
N LYS A 440 12.71 -33.94 -4.81
CA LYS A 440 14.10 -34.38 -5.04
C LYS A 440 14.58 -34.05 -6.45
N ASP A 441 13.78 -34.38 -7.47
CA ASP A 441 14.14 -34.17 -8.88
C ASP A 441 14.19 -32.68 -9.23
N LEU A 442 13.30 -31.88 -8.63
CA LEU A 442 13.34 -30.42 -8.78
C LEU A 442 14.59 -29.84 -8.14
N LYS A 443 15.01 -30.33 -6.97
CA LYS A 443 16.22 -29.86 -6.29
C LYS A 443 17.49 -30.24 -7.07
N ALA A 444 17.54 -31.45 -7.64
CA ALA A 444 18.65 -31.87 -8.49
C ALA A 444 18.74 -31.00 -9.75
N LEU A 445 17.62 -30.79 -10.46
CA LEU A 445 17.60 -29.90 -11.62
C LEU A 445 18.02 -28.46 -11.25
N ALA A 446 17.56 -27.96 -10.09
CA ALA A 446 17.93 -26.64 -9.60
C ALA A 446 19.43 -26.53 -9.31
N LEU A 447 20.04 -27.57 -8.72
CA LEU A 447 21.47 -27.61 -8.44
C LEU A 447 22.27 -27.50 -9.74
N SER A 448 22.02 -28.39 -10.70
CA SER A 448 22.72 -28.37 -11.98
C SER A 448 22.47 -27.06 -12.74
N ALA A 449 21.25 -26.49 -12.70
CA ALA A 449 20.96 -25.21 -13.32
C ALA A 449 21.70 -24.03 -12.67
N TRP A 450 21.87 -24.01 -11.34
CA TRP A 450 22.71 -23.01 -10.67
C TRP A 450 24.19 -23.19 -11.00
N CYS A 451 24.68 -24.42 -11.08
CA CYS A 451 26.06 -24.71 -11.49
C CYS A 451 26.32 -24.21 -12.92
N GLU A 452 25.41 -24.50 -13.87
CA GLU A 452 25.47 -23.97 -15.24
C GLU A 452 25.45 -22.44 -15.28
N ALA A 453 24.58 -21.79 -14.50
CA ALA A 453 24.46 -20.34 -14.47
C ALA A 453 25.67 -19.65 -13.83
N LEU A 454 26.30 -20.29 -12.85
CA LEU A 454 27.50 -19.80 -12.16
C LEU A 454 28.81 -20.21 -12.84
N GLY A 455 28.76 -21.06 -13.87
CA GLY A 455 29.95 -21.56 -14.55
C GLY A 455 30.86 -22.41 -13.65
N VAL A 456 30.28 -23.12 -12.67
CA VAL A 456 31.02 -23.99 -11.75
C VAL A 456 30.68 -25.46 -11.95
N ASP A 457 31.60 -26.34 -11.56
CA ASP A 457 31.35 -27.78 -11.58
C ASP A 457 30.32 -28.21 -10.53
N GLU A 458 29.50 -29.21 -10.89
CA GLU A 458 28.52 -29.79 -9.96
C GLU A 458 29.22 -30.57 -8.83
N PRO A 459 28.89 -30.32 -7.55
CA PRO A 459 29.53 -31.01 -6.44
C PRO A 459 29.13 -32.49 -6.40
N SER A 460 30.04 -33.36 -5.97
CA SER A 460 29.71 -34.75 -5.67
C SER A 460 28.77 -34.87 -4.46
N ASP A 461 28.05 -35.98 -4.37
CA ASP A 461 27.19 -36.29 -3.19
C ASP A 461 28.00 -36.23 -1.88
N GLU A 462 29.27 -36.63 -1.90
CA GLU A 462 30.17 -36.56 -0.75
C GLU A 462 30.51 -35.12 -0.36
N GLN A 463 30.77 -34.25 -1.34
CA GLN A 463 31.03 -32.82 -1.10
C GLN A 463 29.79 -32.12 -0.55
N LEU A 464 28.60 -32.45 -1.08
CA LEU A 464 27.33 -31.91 -0.61
C LEU A 464 27.01 -32.39 0.81
N ALA A 465 27.31 -33.65 1.15
CA ALA A 465 27.15 -34.20 2.49
C ALA A 465 28.07 -33.50 3.51
N LYS A 466 29.37 -33.38 3.20
CA LYS A 466 30.35 -32.68 4.06
C LYS A 466 29.99 -31.21 4.27
N SER A 467 29.53 -30.52 3.23
CA SER A 467 29.06 -29.12 3.31
C SER A 467 27.85 -29.00 4.24
N ASN A 468 26.83 -29.85 4.06
CA ASN A 468 25.65 -29.91 4.93
C ASN A 468 26.01 -30.20 6.39
N GLU A 469 26.89 -31.17 6.65
CA GLU A 469 27.34 -31.51 8.00
C GLU A 469 28.01 -30.32 8.68
N LYS A 470 28.92 -29.64 7.98
CA LYS A 470 29.61 -28.45 8.49
C LYS A 470 28.61 -27.32 8.80
N ARG A 471 27.65 -27.06 7.93
CA ARG A 471 26.63 -26.02 8.16
C ARG A 471 25.71 -26.40 9.31
N GLN A 472 25.23 -27.64 9.39
CA GLN A 472 24.39 -28.11 10.50
C GLN A 472 25.14 -28.03 11.83
N ALA A 473 26.43 -28.39 11.85
CA ALA A 473 27.28 -28.23 13.02
C ALA A 473 27.43 -26.75 13.42
N GLY A 474 27.67 -25.86 12.45
CA GLY A 474 27.75 -24.42 12.69
C GLY A 474 26.45 -23.81 13.20
N GLN A 475 25.30 -24.14 12.59
CA GLN A 475 23.98 -23.69 13.04
C GLN A 475 23.67 -24.22 14.44
N LYS A 476 24.01 -25.49 14.73
CA LYS A 476 23.84 -26.08 16.06
C LYS A 476 24.69 -25.36 17.10
N ALA A 477 25.97 -25.12 16.80
CA ALA A 477 26.86 -24.37 17.69
C ALA A 477 26.34 -22.96 17.97
N LYS A 478 25.90 -22.25 16.92
CA LYS A 478 25.33 -20.91 17.06
C LYS A 478 24.04 -20.92 17.86
N ARG A 479 23.18 -21.92 17.65
CA ARG A 479 21.95 -22.10 18.45
C ARG A 479 22.26 -22.31 19.93
N THR A 480 23.25 -23.15 20.24
CA THR A 480 23.70 -23.39 21.61
C THR A 480 24.21 -22.10 22.26
N GLU A 481 24.99 -21.30 21.53
CA GLU A 481 25.45 -19.97 21.99
C GLU A 481 24.28 -19.03 22.29
N LEU A 482 23.32 -18.93 21.37
CA LEU A 482 22.14 -18.07 21.51
C LEU A 482 21.24 -18.49 22.68
N ILE A 483 21.07 -19.80 22.90
CA ILE A 483 20.33 -20.33 24.07
C ILE A 483 21.06 -19.96 25.36
N ALA A 484 22.35 -20.26 25.44
CA ALA A 484 23.16 -19.96 26.63
C ALA A 484 23.13 -18.47 26.95
N MET A 485 23.20 -17.62 25.92
CA MET A 485 23.10 -16.17 26.06
C MET A 485 21.81 -15.76 26.75
N LEU A 486 20.63 -16.20 26.29
CA LEU A 486 19.36 -15.83 26.95
C LEU A 486 19.23 -16.41 28.38
N GLN A 487 19.83 -17.57 28.63
CA GLN A 487 19.85 -18.16 29.98
C GLN A 487 20.67 -17.34 31.00
N GLU A 488 21.57 -16.46 30.55
CA GLU A 488 22.28 -15.50 31.43
C GLU A 488 21.35 -14.39 31.99
N GLY A 489 20.09 -14.31 31.53
CA GLY A 489 19.14 -13.30 32.00
C GLY A 489 19.50 -11.89 31.51
N PRO A 490 19.53 -10.84 32.36
CA PRO A 490 19.64 -9.46 31.89
C PRO A 490 20.93 -9.15 31.13
N ALA A 491 22.06 -9.75 31.55
CA ALA A 491 23.33 -9.61 30.84
C ALA A 491 23.27 -10.26 29.44
N GLY A 492 22.59 -11.39 29.36
CA GLY A 492 22.26 -12.11 28.13
C GLY A 492 21.42 -11.30 27.17
N VAL A 493 20.32 -10.71 27.66
CA VAL A 493 19.45 -9.82 26.88
C VAL A 493 20.22 -8.63 26.32
N ALA A 494 21.09 -8.00 27.12
CA ALA A 494 21.90 -6.88 26.66
C ALA A 494 22.88 -7.28 25.54
N LYS A 495 23.40 -8.51 25.55
CA LYS A 495 24.21 -9.06 24.46
C LYS A 495 23.34 -9.37 23.23
N TRP A 496 22.20 -10.01 23.44
CA TRP A 496 21.26 -10.40 22.39
C TRP A 496 20.77 -9.19 21.58
N ASN A 497 20.36 -8.12 22.27
CA ASN A 497 19.80 -6.93 21.62
C ASN A 497 20.84 -6.21 20.74
N LYS A 498 22.15 -6.44 20.96
CA LYS A 498 23.22 -5.91 20.09
C LYS A 498 23.46 -6.74 18.82
N LEU A 499 22.91 -7.96 18.74
CA LEU A 499 23.06 -8.80 17.56
C LEU A 499 22.19 -8.28 16.41
N THR A 500 22.72 -8.36 15.19
CA THR A 500 21.93 -8.12 13.97
C THR A 500 20.91 -9.23 13.76
N THR A 501 19.86 -8.97 12.98
CA THR A 501 18.86 -9.99 12.62
C THR A 501 19.49 -11.22 11.95
N GLY A 502 20.53 -11.02 11.12
CA GLY A 502 21.28 -12.11 10.49
C GLY A 502 21.99 -13.01 11.52
N GLN A 503 22.65 -12.40 12.51
CA GLN A 503 23.32 -13.12 13.60
C GLN A 503 22.34 -13.93 14.46
N ARG A 504 21.12 -13.42 14.68
CA ARG A 504 20.05 -14.14 15.39
C ARG A 504 19.49 -15.31 14.55
N LYS A 505 19.33 -15.12 13.24
CA LYS A 505 18.86 -16.16 12.30
C LYS A 505 19.87 -17.29 12.09
N ALA A 506 21.16 -17.04 12.26
CA ALA A 506 22.22 -18.01 12.01
C ALA A 506 22.10 -19.31 12.84
N GLY A 507 21.45 -19.27 14.01
CA GLY A 507 21.15 -20.48 14.81
C GLY A 507 19.96 -21.32 14.29
N GLY A 508 19.21 -20.82 13.31
CA GLY A 508 17.91 -21.37 12.90
C GLY A 508 16.87 -21.32 14.03
N THR A 509 15.84 -22.16 13.94
CA THR A 509 14.81 -22.25 14.98
C THR A 509 15.41 -22.76 16.29
N ILE A 510 15.29 -21.99 17.36
CA ILE A 510 15.60 -22.40 18.72
C ILE A 510 14.47 -23.32 19.17
N SER A 511 14.79 -24.58 19.49
CA SER A 511 13.77 -25.56 19.85
C SER A 511 14.09 -26.30 21.14
N LYS A 512 13.06 -26.58 21.95
CA LYS A 512 13.18 -27.35 23.20
C LYS A 512 14.18 -26.77 24.21
N ALA A 513 14.37 -25.45 24.16
CA ALA A 513 15.23 -24.74 25.10
C ALA A 513 14.43 -24.35 26.36
N ASP A 514 15.07 -24.42 27.52
CA ASP A 514 14.50 -24.02 28.80
C ASP A 514 14.98 -22.62 29.20
N PHE A 515 14.03 -21.71 29.28
CA PHE A 515 14.15 -20.33 29.77
C PHE A 515 13.20 -20.09 30.94
N SER A 516 12.74 -21.15 31.63
CA SER A 516 11.82 -21.02 32.75
C SER A 516 12.43 -20.19 33.88
N GLY A 517 11.64 -19.27 34.44
CA GLY A 517 12.06 -18.38 35.52
C GLY A 517 13.14 -17.34 35.16
N THR A 518 13.64 -17.32 33.93
CA THR A 518 14.69 -16.39 33.50
C THR A 518 14.21 -14.93 33.51
N LYS A 519 15.15 -14.00 33.67
CA LYS A 519 14.89 -12.55 33.67
C LYS A 519 15.22 -11.97 32.31
N LEU A 520 14.19 -11.76 31.50
CA LEU A 520 14.24 -11.38 30.08
C LEU A 520 13.52 -10.03 29.82
N GLU A 521 13.53 -9.12 30.80
CA GLU A 521 12.88 -7.81 30.66
C GLU A 521 13.48 -7.00 29.51
N GLY A 522 12.63 -6.41 28.66
CA GLY A 522 13.08 -5.61 27.50
C GLY A 522 13.75 -6.42 26.37
N TRP A 523 13.60 -7.74 26.36
CA TRP A 523 14.18 -8.59 25.32
C TRP A 523 13.58 -8.34 23.94
N GLU A 524 14.43 -8.17 22.92
CA GLU A 524 14.02 -8.02 21.51
C GLU A 524 14.18 -9.33 20.74
N ALA A 525 13.09 -10.11 20.61
CA ALA A 525 13.14 -11.45 20.03
C ALA A 525 13.17 -11.49 18.49
N ALA A 526 13.00 -10.35 17.81
CA ALA A 526 12.98 -10.28 16.36
C ALA A 526 14.25 -10.90 15.73
N GLY A 527 14.08 -11.69 14.66
CA GLY A 527 15.17 -12.36 13.97
C GLY A 527 15.51 -13.77 14.47
N ALA A 528 14.83 -14.30 15.49
CA ALA A 528 14.93 -15.70 15.88
C ALA A 528 13.53 -16.33 15.98
N GLU A 529 13.43 -17.62 15.68
CA GLU A 529 12.18 -18.38 15.85
C GLU A 529 12.31 -19.36 17.01
N PHE A 530 11.23 -19.51 17.77
CA PHE A 530 11.16 -20.37 18.95
C PHE A 530 10.08 -21.43 18.77
N LYS A 531 10.41 -22.67 19.10
CA LYS A 531 9.47 -23.79 19.01
C LYS A 531 9.63 -24.77 20.16
N ASP A 532 8.54 -25.17 20.80
CA ASP A 532 8.59 -26.13 21.92
C ASP A 532 9.51 -25.66 23.08
N CYS A 533 9.74 -24.35 23.22
CA CYS A 533 10.58 -23.78 24.29
C CYS A 533 9.78 -23.51 25.57
N ASP A 534 10.43 -23.60 26.73
CA ASP A 534 9.84 -23.29 28.03
C ASP A 534 10.23 -21.88 28.49
N PHE A 535 9.24 -21.01 28.64
CA PHE A 535 9.31 -19.66 29.21
C PHE A 535 8.45 -19.55 30.49
N SER A 536 8.07 -20.67 31.09
CA SER A 536 7.20 -20.65 32.27
C SER A 536 7.85 -19.87 33.40
N LYS A 537 7.07 -19.02 34.08
CA LYS A 537 7.53 -18.10 35.15
C LYS A 537 8.59 -17.07 34.74
N ALA A 538 9.00 -17.01 33.47
CA ALA A 538 9.98 -16.04 32.98
C ALA A 538 9.47 -14.60 33.15
N LYS A 539 10.40 -13.65 33.26
CA LYS A 539 10.12 -12.21 33.35
C LYS A 539 10.35 -11.58 31.98
N LEU A 540 9.29 -11.23 31.28
CA LEU A 540 9.28 -10.73 29.90
C LEU A 540 8.61 -9.34 29.80
N GLN A 541 8.64 -8.57 30.89
CA GLN A 541 8.00 -7.27 30.95
C GLN A 541 8.63 -6.34 29.91
N LYS A 542 7.77 -5.65 29.16
CA LYS A 542 8.19 -4.74 28.07
C LYS A 542 9.05 -5.38 26.97
N ALA A 543 9.12 -6.71 26.89
CA ALA A 543 9.83 -7.39 25.81
C ALA A 543 9.15 -7.13 24.46
N GLU A 544 9.94 -7.05 23.38
CA GLU A 544 9.47 -6.93 22.00
C GLU A 544 9.53 -8.29 21.32
N LEU A 545 8.38 -8.97 21.28
CA LEU A 545 8.23 -10.36 20.90
C LEU A 545 7.67 -10.53 19.48
N HIS A 546 8.10 -9.67 18.55
CA HIS A 546 7.67 -9.65 17.14
C HIS A 546 8.30 -10.79 16.32
N THR A 547 7.98 -12.05 16.65
CA THR A 547 8.47 -13.24 15.95
C THR A 547 7.56 -14.47 16.13
N THR A 548 8.05 -15.66 15.81
CA THR A 548 7.36 -16.94 15.99
C THR A 548 7.76 -17.62 17.29
N PHE A 549 6.77 -17.99 18.09
CA PHE A 549 6.82 -18.80 19.31
C PHE A 549 5.78 -19.92 19.23
N ALA A 550 6.03 -20.95 18.44
CA ALA A 550 5.07 -22.03 18.22
C ALA A 550 5.19 -23.11 19.31
N LYS A 551 4.08 -23.55 19.91
CA LYS A 551 4.08 -24.61 20.94
C LYS A 551 4.94 -24.30 22.17
N CYS A 552 5.15 -23.02 22.46
CA CYS A 552 5.96 -22.58 23.58
C CYS A 552 5.13 -22.56 24.88
N ASN A 553 5.79 -22.83 26.00
CA ASN A 553 5.19 -22.78 27.33
C ASN A 553 5.46 -21.42 27.98
N PHE A 554 4.44 -20.58 28.14
CA PHE A 554 4.47 -19.29 28.86
C PHE A 554 3.70 -19.34 30.19
N LYS A 555 3.49 -20.52 30.77
CA LYS A 555 2.74 -20.67 32.04
C LYS A 555 3.29 -19.76 33.12
N GLN A 556 2.43 -18.94 33.73
CA GLN A 556 2.81 -18.02 34.81
C GLN A 556 3.91 -17.00 34.45
N ALA A 557 4.24 -16.82 33.16
CA ALA A 557 5.20 -15.82 32.72
C ALA A 557 4.68 -14.40 32.99
N ASP A 558 5.59 -13.45 33.18
CA ASP A 558 5.29 -12.04 33.40
C ASP A 558 5.53 -11.24 32.12
N LEU A 559 4.48 -11.05 31.32
CA LEU A 559 4.47 -10.40 30.01
C LEU A 559 3.86 -8.98 30.07
N ARG A 560 3.81 -8.35 31.25
CA ARG A 560 3.17 -7.03 31.40
C ARG A 560 3.82 -5.99 30.49
N GLY A 561 3.00 -5.35 29.67
CA GLY A 561 3.43 -4.35 28.69
C GLY A 561 4.32 -4.89 27.56
N ALA A 562 4.40 -6.21 27.35
CA ALA A 562 5.13 -6.78 26.23
C ALA A 562 4.48 -6.37 24.89
N LYS A 563 5.31 -6.15 23.86
CA LYS A 563 4.87 -5.88 22.50
C LYS A 563 4.83 -7.18 21.71
N MET A 564 3.64 -7.63 21.34
CA MET A 564 3.37 -8.94 20.70
C MET A 564 2.55 -8.74 19.41
N VAL A 565 2.71 -7.59 18.78
CA VAL A 565 1.98 -7.22 17.55
C VAL A 565 2.46 -8.08 16.38
N GLY A 566 1.52 -8.71 15.67
CA GLY A 566 1.76 -9.52 14.47
C GLY A 566 2.53 -10.82 14.68
N SER A 567 2.82 -11.22 15.92
CA SER A 567 3.60 -12.42 16.23
C SER A 567 2.76 -13.69 16.21
N ARG A 568 3.44 -14.85 16.16
CA ARG A 568 2.81 -16.17 16.04
C ARG A 568 3.01 -16.98 17.30
N TYR A 569 1.92 -17.36 17.95
CA TYR A 569 1.86 -18.14 19.18
C TYR A 569 0.97 -19.38 19.07
N SER A 570 0.84 -19.94 17.86
CA SER A 570 -0.01 -21.09 17.62
C SER A 570 0.35 -22.26 18.55
N GLU A 571 -0.65 -22.85 19.20
CA GLU A 571 -0.52 -23.96 20.15
C GLU A 571 0.33 -23.66 21.39
N SER A 572 0.60 -22.39 21.71
CA SER A 572 1.37 -21.99 22.90
C SER A 572 0.50 -21.89 24.16
N ASP A 573 1.11 -22.10 25.32
CA ASP A 573 0.42 -22.19 26.61
C ASP A 573 0.72 -21.00 27.51
N PHE A 574 -0.23 -20.09 27.66
CA PHE A 574 -0.20 -18.91 28.52
C PHE A 574 -0.96 -19.11 29.84
N THR A 575 -1.18 -20.35 30.30
CA THR A 575 -2.00 -20.59 31.51
C THR A 575 -1.47 -19.78 32.70
N SER A 576 -2.35 -18.97 33.30
CA SER A 576 -2.03 -18.07 34.41
C SER A 576 -0.92 -17.03 34.13
N ALA A 577 -0.61 -16.72 32.87
CA ALA A 577 0.36 -15.69 32.50
C ALA A 577 -0.15 -14.27 32.85
N LYS A 578 0.77 -13.35 33.14
CA LYS A 578 0.46 -11.94 33.44
C LYS A 578 0.69 -11.10 32.19
N LEU A 579 -0.37 -10.79 31.45
CA LEU A 579 -0.30 -10.08 30.18
C LEU A 579 -0.80 -8.63 30.25
N ALA A 580 -1.21 -8.15 31.43
CA ALA A 580 -1.85 -6.84 31.56
C ALA A 580 -1.09 -5.71 30.79
N GLY A 581 -1.81 -5.04 29.89
CA GLY A 581 -1.29 -3.98 29.03
C GLY A 581 -0.40 -4.43 27.86
N ALA A 582 -0.30 -5.73 27.56
CA ALA A 582 0.41 -6.21 26.37
C ALA A 582 -0.38 -5.90 25.08
N SER A 583 0.36 -5.69 23.98
CA SER A 583 -0.21 -5.43 22.66
C SER A 583 -0.17 -6.69 21.79
N LEU A 584 -1.32 -7.25 21.45
CA LEU A 584 -1.51 -8.53 20.74
C LEU A 584 -2.24 -8.34 19.39
N GLU A 585 -2.22 -7.13 18.85
CA GLU A 585 -2.84 -6.79 17.57
C GLU A 585 -2.28 -7.67 16.45
N TRP A 586 -3.17 -8.24 15.64
CA TRP A 586 -2.82 -9.16 14.54
C TRP A 586 -2.07 -10.43 14.97
N ALA A 587 -1.99 -10.73 16.28
CA ALA A 587 -1.30 -11.92 16.76
C ALA A 587 -2.05 -13.20 16.34
N ASN A 588 -1.29 -14.24 15.98
CA ASN A 588 -1.85 -15.56 15.73
C ASN A 588 -1.77 -16.39 17.03
N LEU A 589 -2.92 -16.58 17.68
CA LEU A 589 -3.09 -17.35 18.92
C LEU A 589 -3.90 -18.63 18.68
N ARG A 590 -3.90 -19.15 17.44
CA ARG A 590 -4.70 -20.34 17.11
C ARG A 590 -4.33 -21.50 18.01
N LYS A 591 -5.33 -22.13 18.63
CA LYS A 591 -5.15 -23.25 19.58
C LYS A 591 -4.26 -22.94 20.78
N ALA A 592 -4.02 -21.66 21.09
CA ALA A 592 -3.28 -21.28 22.29
C ALA A 592 -4.13 -21.52 23.55
N VAL A 593 -3.50 -21.84 24.67
CA VAL A 593 -4.16 -22.00 25.96
C VAL A 593 -3.93 -20.74 26.79
N LEU A 594 -4.94 -19.91 26.98
CA LEU A 594 -4.90 -18.68 27.79
C LEU A 594 -5.64 -18.83 29.13
N ALA A 595 -5.95 -20.06 29.56
CA ALA A 595 -6.73 -20.31 30.76
C ALA A 595 -6.18 -19.54 31.98
N LYS A 596 -7.03 -18.76 32.66
CA LYS A 596 -6.69 -17.93 33.83
C LYS A 596 -5.63 -16.84 33.57
N ALA A 597 -5.29 -16.54 32.32
CA ALA A 597 -4.35 -15.47 32.00
C ALA A 597 -4.95 -14.09 32.33
N ASN A 598 -4.12 -13.17 32.81
CA ASN A 598 -4.53 -11.79 33.09
C ASN A 598 -4.33 -10.91 31.84
N LEU A 599 -5.40 -10.72 31.06
CA LEU A 599 -5.43 -9.88 29.85
C LEU A 599 -5.90 -8.44 30.11
N LYS A 600 -5.95 -7.96 31.35
CA LYS A 600 -6.49 -6.62 31.66
C LYS A 600 -5.86 -5.53 30.77
N ASN A 601 -6.69 -4.72 30.11
CA ASN A 601 -6.26 -3.65 29.19
C ASN A 601 -5.39 -4.10 28.00
N CYS A 602 -5.46 -5.37 27.58
CA CYS A 602 -4.78 -5.81 26.36
C CYS A 602 -5.56 -5.41 25.12
N ASN A 603 -4.83 -5.16 24.03
CA ASN A 603 -5.41 -4.97 22.71
C ASN A 603 -5.23 -6.24 21.86
N LEU A 604 -6.33 -6.92 21.53
CA LEU A 604 -6.33 -8.09 20.65
C LEU A 604 -6.91 -7.78 19.27
N THR A 605 -6.95 -6.50 18.86
CA THR A 605 -7.58 -6.11 17.59
C THR A 605 -7.07 -6.97 16.43
N SER A 606 -7.98 -7.59 15.68
CA SER A 606 -7.67 -8.48 14.54
C SER A 606 -6.81 -9.72 14.87
N ALA A 607 -6.67 -10.10 16.14
CA ALA A 607 -5.98 -11.34 16.54
C ALA A 607 -6.79 -12.58 16.14
N ASP A 608 -6.10 -13.70 15.93
CA ASP A 608 -6.70 -14.98 15.58
C ASP A 608 -6.71 -15.93 16.79
N LEU A 609 -7.87 -16.09 17.42
CA LEU A 609 -8.14 -16.97 18.56
C LEU A 609 -8.82 -18.29 18.17
N CYS A 610 -8.91 -18.64 16.88
CA CYS A 610 -9.56 -19.88 16.45
C CYS A 610 -8.97 -21.12 17.18
N GLY A 611 -9.83 -21.88 17.86
CA GLY A 611 -9.46 -23.03 18.69
C GLY A 611 -8.78 -22.70 20.03
N ALA A 612 -8.66 -21.43 20.43
CA ALA A 612 -7.98 -21.04 21.67
C ALA A 612 -8.84 -21.31 22.91
N ASP A 613 -8.19 -21.57 24.05
CA ASP A 613 -8.84 -21.76 25.34
C ASP A 613 -8.71 -20.51 26.22
N LEU A 614 -9.81 -19.80 26.46
CA LEU A 614 -9.90 -18.62 27.32
C LEU A 614 -10.65 -18.90 28.64
N THR A 615 -10.66 -20.14 29.12
CA THR A 615 -11.30 -20.52 30.39
C THR A 615 -10.86 -19.60 31.54
N ASP A 616 -11.82 -19.09 32.31
CA ASP A 616 -11.60 -18.21 33.47
C ASP A 616 -10.82 -16.91 33.18
N VAL A 617 -10.80 -16.42 31.93
CA VAL A 617 -10.21 -15.12 31.57
C VAL A 617 -11.22 -13.98 31.74
N ASP A 618 -10.82 -12.87 32.37
CA ASP A 618 -11.65 -11.65 32.41
C ASP A 618 -11.46 -10.81 31.13
N LEU A 619 -12.46 -10.85 30.25
CA LEU A 619 -12.48 -10.13 28.97
C LEU A 619 -13.13 -8.74 29.06
N LYS A 620 -13.54 -8.26 30.24
CA LYS A 620 -14.31 -7.00 30.38
C LYS A 620 -13.58 -5.79 29.79
N THR A 621 -12.28 -5.67 30.06
CA THR A 621 -11.43 -4.53 29.66
C THR A 621 -10.57 -4.79 28.43
N VAL A 622 -10.77 -5.95 27.78
CA VAL A 622 -10.00 -6.36 26.60
C VAL A 622 -10.64 -5.78 25.34
N ILE A 623 -9.82 -5.22 24.46
CA ILE A 623 -10.26 -4.78 23.13
C ILE A 623 -10.30 -6.01 22.22
N LEU A 624 -11.48 -6.36 21.72
CA LEU A 624 -11.75 -7.57 20.93
C LEU A 624 -12.21 -7.25 19.50
N ASP A 625 -11.93 -6.04 19.01
CA ASP A 625 -12.36 -5.58 17.70
C ASP A 625 -11.75 -6.46 16.60
N GLN A 626 -12.58 -7.01 15.72
CA GLN A 626 -12.19 -7.88 14.60
C GLN A 626 -11.44 -9.17 15.01
N VAL A 627 -11.50 -9.56 16.29
CA VAL A 627 -10.92 -10.83 16.75
C VAL A 627 -11.61 -11.99 16.07
N ARG A 628 -10.81 -12.93 15.54
CA ARG A 628 -11.33 -14.15 14.90
C ARG A 628 -11.46 -15.28 15.91
N TYR A 629 -12.59 -15.97 15.89
CA TYR A 629 -12.86 -17.13 16.74
C TYR A 629 -13.80 -18.10 16.02
N ASP A 630 -13.86 -19.34 16.49
CA ASP A 630 -14.60 -20.44 15.87
C ASP A 630 -15.24 -21.38 16.90
N GLU A 631 -15.87 -22.47 16.45
CA GLU A 631 -16.56 -23.47 17.28
C GLU A 631 -15.65 -24.24 18.23
N HIS A 632 -14.34 -24.19 18.01
CA HIS A 632 -13.34 -24.81 18.86
C HIS A 632 -12.78 -23.83 19.90
N THR A 633 -13.17 -22.55 19.82
CA THR A 633 -12.72 -21.52 20.76
C THR A 633 -13.52 -21.62 22.06
N ILE A 634 -12.83 -21.83 23.19
CA ILE A 634 -13.46 -21.92 24.52
C ILE A 634 -13.47 -20.51 25.12
N LEU A 635 -14.65 -19.88 25.16
CA LEU A 635 -14.84 -18.56 25.76
C LEU A 635 -15.12 -18.65 27.27
N PRO A 636 -14.84 -17.60 28.07
CA PRO A 636 -15.14 -17.60 29.50
C PRO A 636 -16.63 -17.84 29.76
N LYS A 637 -16.95 -18.54 30.86
CA LYS A 637 -18.34 -18.81 31.24
C LYS A 637 -19.14 -17.52 31.37
N GLY A 638 -20.28 -17.45 30.69
CA GLY A 638 -21.17 -16.28 30.70
C GLY A 638 -20.71 -15.12 29.80
N PHE A 639 -19.61 -15.28 29.04
CA PHE A 639 -19.23 -14.31 28.03
C PHE A 639 -20.21 -14.37 26.85
N VAL A 640 -20.77 -13.21 26.50
CA VAL A 640 -21.62 -13.04 25.32
C VAL A 640 -20.78 -12.39 24.22
N HIS A 641 -20.96 -12.86 22.98
CA HIS A 641 -20.33 -12.28 21.79
C HIS A 641 -20.54 -10.77 21.71
N ARG A 642 -19.55 -10.06 21.15
CA ARG A 642 -19.60 -8.62 20.89
C ARG A 642 -19.61 -8.37 19.39
N ASP A 643 -20.41 -7.41 18.92
CA ASP A 643 -20.68 -7.13 17.49
C ASP A 643 -19.45 -7.04 16.58
N LYS A 644 -18.30 -6.62 17.11
CA LYS A 644 -17.07 -6.45 16.33
C LYS A 644 -16.20 -7.71 16.22
N MET A 645 -16.53 -8.82 16.89
CA MET A 645 -15.76 -10.07 16.77
C MET A 645 -16.18 -10.84 15.51
N GLU A 646 -15.23 -11.48 14.84
CA GLU A 646 -15.41 -12.25 13.62
C GLU A 646 -15.53 -13.75 13.89
N TRP A 647 -16.74 -14.29 13.74
CA TRP A 647 -16.96 -15.73 13.73
C TRP A 647 -16.44 -16.37 12.44
N LYS A 648 -15.68 -17.47 12.56
CA LYS A 648 -15.08 -18.25 11.46
C LYS A 648 -15.55 -19.71 11.42
N GLY A 649 -16.45 -20.10 12.30
CA GLY A 649 -17.00 -21.45 12.33
C GLY A 649 -18.04 -21.71 11.23
N PRO A 650 -18.43 -22.98 11.03
CA PRO A 650 -19.34 -23.40 9.96
C PRO A 650 -20.80 -23.02 10.22
N SER A 651 -21.18 -22.71 11.48
CA SER A 651 -22.53 -22.31 11.89
C SER A 651 -22.66 -20.79 12.08
N SER A 652 -23.78 -20.30 12.60
CA SER A 652 -23.84 -18.97 13.21
C SER A 652 -23.00 -18.89 14.49
N ALA A 653 -22.65 -17.67 14.89
CA ALA A 653 -22.01 -17.42 16.18
C ALA A 653 -22.90 -17.89 17.35
N PRO A 654 -22.33 -18.55 18.38
CA PRO A 654 -23.06 -18.90 19.60
C PRO A 654 -23.63 -17.65 20.30
N GLY A 655 -24.88 -17.70 20.75
CA GLY A 655 -25.57 -16.57 21.39
C GLY A 655 -26.15 -15.52 20.44
N LEU A 656 -25.88 -15.63 19.12
CA LEU A 656 -26.40 -14.69 18.12
C LEU A 656 -27.92 -14.77 18.00
N ALA A 657 -28.51 -15.96 18.12
CA ALA A 657 -29.95 -16.14 18.06
C ALA A 657 -30.66 -15.45 19.24
N GLU A 658 -30.12 -15.60 20.45
CA GLU A 658 -30.61 -14.94 21.66
C GLU A 658 -30.43 -13.42 21.59
N ALA A 659 -29.29 -12.95 21.07
CA ALA A 659 -29.02 -11.52 20.90
C ALA A 659 -29.95 -10.89 19.86
N ILE A 660 -30.17 -11.56 18.71
CA ILE A 660 -31.13 -11.12 17.69
C ILE A 660 -32.53 -11.05 18.32
N LYS A 661 -32.94 -12.10 19.04
CA LYS A 661 -34.25 -12.14 19.71
C LYS A 661 -34.39 -11.04 20.76
N ALA A 662 -33.35 -10.75 21.53
CA ALA A 662 -33.35 -9.69 22.54
C ALA A 662 -33.35 -8.27 21.95
N ALA A 663 -32.78 -8.09 20.75
CA ALA A 663 -32.73 -6.83 20.01
C ALA A 663 -33.99 -6.56 19.17
N ARG A 664 -34.97 -7.47 19.15
CA ARG A 664 -36.25 -7.25 18.47
C ARG A 664 -37.06 -6.17 19.21
N PRO A 665 -37.71 -5.25 18.48
CA PRO A 665 -38.57 -4.24 19.09
C PRO A 665 -39.74 -4.91 19.82
N LYS A 666 -40.20 -4.30 20.92
CA LYS A 666 -41.40 -4.77 21.61
C LYS A 666 -42.63 -4.10 20.99
N GLY A 667 -43.39 -4.86 20.23
CA GLY A 667 -44.61 -4.38 19.56
C GLY A 667 -44.43 -4.27 18.03
N PRO A 668 -45.52 -3.95 17.31
CA PRO A 668 -45.48 -3.79 15.86
C PRO A 668 -44.56 -2.62 15.47
N ILE A 669 -43.88 -2.75 14.34
CA ILE A 669 -43.07 -1.68 13.76
C ILE A 669 -43.76 -1.12 12.51
N ASP A 670 -43.56 0.17 12.26
CA ASP A 670 -43.99 0.81 11.02
C ASP A 670 -42.89 0.76 9.93
N MET A 671 -43.23 1.26 8.75
CA MET A 671 -42.33 1.27 7.59
C MET A 671 -41.11 2.17 7.82
N GLU A 672 -41.23 3.26 8.58
CA GLU A 672 -40.13 4.19 8.87
C GLU A 672 -39.06 3.50 9.72
N LEU A 673 -39.47 2.88 10.83
CA LEU A 673 -38.59 2.13 11.71
C LEU A 673 -38.00 0.89 11.03
N PHE A 674 -38.77 0.19 10.19
CA PHE A 674 -38.24 -0.92 9.37
C PHE A 674 -37.10 -0.45 8.47
N MET A 675 -37.25 0.69 7.79
CA MET A 675 -36.21 1.26 6.93
C MET A 675 -34.97 1.71 7.71
N GLU A 676 -35.13 2.31 8.89
CA GLU A 676 -34.00 2.64 9.77
C GLU A 676 -33.21 1.40 10.18
N ARG A 677 -33.90 0.32 10.57
CA ARG A 677 -33.28 -0.94 10.98
C ARG A 677 -32.53 -1.60 9.82
N ILE A 678 -33.11 -1.58 8.60
CA ILE A 678 -32.42 -2.08 7.40
C ILE A 678 -31.13 -1.31 7.13
N LYS A 679 -31.15 0.04 7.21
CA LYS A 679 -29.96 0.90 6.98
C LYS A 679 -28.80 0.57 7.94
N GLN A 680 -29.10 0.11 9.16
CA GLN A 680 -28.09 -0.26 10.14
C GLN A 680 -27.44 -1.65 9.90
N ARG A 681 -28.09 -2.51 9.10
CA ARG A 681 -27.72 -3.93 8.97
C ARG A 681 -27.17 -4.29 7.60
N VAL A 682 -27.57 -3.54 6.58
CA VAL A 682 -27.25 -3.81 5.18
C VAL A 682 -26.23 -2.80 4.68
N ASP A 683 -25.31 -3.27 3.83
CA ASP A 683 -24.37 -2.40 3.11
C ASP A 683 -25.11 -1.28 2.36
N ALA A 684 -24.70 -0.03 2.61
CA ALA A 684 -25.39 1.16 2.10
C ALA A 684 -25.49 1.16 0.56
N ALA A 685 -24.44 0.73 -0.15
CA ALA A 685 -24.44 0.66 -1.61
C ALA A 685 -25.38 -0.43 -2.14
N ARG A 686 -25.57 -1.52 -1.41
CA ARG A 686 -26.52 -2.59 -1.77
C ARG A 686 -27.96 -2.16 -1.57
N LEU A 687 -28.25 -1.49 -0.46
CA LEU A 687 -29.57 -0.95 -0.17
C LEU A 687 -29.96 0.14 -1.17
N ASP A 688 -29.06 1.08 -1.47
CA ASP A 688 -29.27 2.12 -2.48
C ASP A 688 -29.63 1.53 -3.85
N LYS A 689 -28.94 0.47 -4.28
CA LYS A 689 -29.29 -0.25 -5.52
C LYS A 689 -30.68 -0.88 -5.48
N ALA A 690 -31.07 -1.48 -4.36
CA ALA A 690 -32.40 -2.08 -4.22
C ALA A 690 -33.49 -1.01 -4.27
N LEU A 691 -33.30 0.13 -3.59
CA LEU A 691 -34.24 1.25 -3.62
C LEU A 691 -34.33 1.87 -5.02
N LYS A 692 -33.22 2.02 -5.74
CA LYS A 692 -33.23 2.46 -7.15
C LYS A 692 -33.98 1.49 -8.08
N MET A 693 -33.95 0.20 -7.79
CA MET A 693 -34.71 -0.80 -8.56
C MET A 693 -36.22 -0.64 -8.34
N LEU A 694 -36.64 -0.41 -7.09
CA LEU A 694 -38.05 -0.18 -6.74
C LEU A 694 -38.60 1.12 -7.35
N LYS A 695 -37.75 2.15 -7.50
CA LYS A 695 -38.10 3.45 -8.08
C LYS A 695 -38.05 3.51 -9.62
N ALA A 696 -37.76 2.40 -10.31
CA ALA A 696 -37.65 2.41 -11.77
C ALA A 696 -39.04 2.40 -12.43
N ASP A 697 -39.22 3.21 -13.48
CA ASP A 697 -40.46 3.25 -14.27
C ASP A 697 -40.86 1.84 -14.72
N ARG A 698 -42.07 1.40 -14.33
CA ARG A 698 -42.65 0.07 -14.64
C ARG A 698 -41.94 -1.12 -13.97
N PHE A 699 -41.49 -0.96 -12.72
CA PHE A 699 -41.05 -2.11 -11.92
C PHE A 699 -42.22 -3.09 -11.70
N GLN A 700 -42.02 -4.37 -12.03
CA GLN A 700 -43.00 -5.44 -11.82
C GLN A 700 -42.39 -6.48 -10.89
N LEU A 701 -42.98 -6.62 -9.69
CA LEU A 701 -42.60 -7.63 -8.72
C LEU A 701 -43.61 -8.77 -8.75
N TYR A 702 -43.18 -9.94 -9.23
CA TYR A 702 -43.99 -11.15 -9.12
C TYR A 702 -43.58 -11.84 -7.82
N ALA A 703 -44.49 -11.92 -6.86
CA ALA A 703 -44.18 -12.47 -5.55
C ALA A 703 -45.35 -13.26 -4.98
N ASP A 704 -45.04 -14.11 -4.02
CA ASP A 704 -45.99 -14.88 -3.22
C ASP A 704 -45.47 -14.91 -1.78
N VAL A 705 -46.37 -14.62 -0.83
CA VAL A 705 -46.08 -14.59 0.61
C VAL A 705 -46.87 -15.71 1.25
N GLN A 706 -46.17 -16.67 1.82
CA GLN A 706 -46.70 -17.81 2.56
C GLN A 706 -46.45 -17.61 4.06
N ASP A 707 -47.05 -18.44 4.90
CA ASP A 707 -46.95 -18.30 6.37
C ASP A 707 -45.51 -18.37 6.90
N ASP A 708 -44.64 -19.16 6.25
CA ASP A 708 -43.28 -19.45 6.70
C ASP A 708 -42.18 -18.96 5.76
N HIS A 709 -42.52 -18.46 4.56
CA HIS A 709 -41.56 -17.95 3.59
C HIS A 709 -42.20 -17.06 2.51
N LEU A 710 -41.36 -16.37 1.76
CA LEU A 710 -41.75 -15.67 0.55
C LEU A 710 -40.86 -16.07 -0.63
N VAL A 711 -41.44 -16.00 -1.83
CA VAL A 711 -40.74 -16.19 -3.10
C VAL A 711 -41.08 -15.06 -4.06
N GLY A 712 -40.17 -14.77 -4.98
CA GLY A 712 -40.49 -13.84 -6.05
C GLY A 712 -39.45 -13.77 -7.15
N VAL A 713 -39.84 -13.13 -8.24
CA VAL A 713 -39.00 -12.90 -9.43
C VAL A 713 -38.68 -11.42 -9.55
N VAL A 714 -37.38 -11.13 -9.71
CA VAL A 714 -36.84 -9.78 -9.89
C VAL A 714 -36.10 -9.71 -11.23
N LYS A 715 -36.49 -8.77 -12.09
CA LYS A 715 -35.81 -8.51 -13.37
C LYS A 715 -34.46 -7.82 -13.17
N SER A 716 -33.50 -8.14 -14.02
CA SER A 716 -32.22 -7.44 -14.08
C SER A 716 -32.37 -6.04 -14.68
N GLN A 717 -31.63 -5.06 -14.17
CA GLN A 717 -31.60 -3.70 -14.73
C GLN A 717 -30.70 -3.58 -15.98
N SER A 718 -29.70 -4.44 -16.10
CA SER A 718 -28.69 -4.35 -17.17
C SER A 718 -28.99 -5.28 -18.35
N ASP A 719 -29.87 -6.26 -18.16
CA ASP A 719 -30.23 -7.25 -19.18
C ASP A 719 -31.72 -7.59 -19.02
N PRO A 720 -32.59 -7.07 -19.91
CA PRO A 720 -34.03 -7.32 -19.84
C PRO A 720 -34.42 -8.80 -19.93
N SER A 721 -33.55 -9.65 -20.49
CA SER A 721 -33.78 -11.10 -20.64
C SER A 721 -33.40 -11.91 -19.39
N LEU A 722 -32.75 -11.27 -18.41
CA LEU A 722 -32.27 -11.94 -17.20
C LEU A 722 -33.21 -11.68 -16.03
N VAL A 723 -33.75 -12.77 -15.49
CA VAL A 723 -34.56 -12.76 -14.27
C VAL A 723 -33.89 -13.54 -13.15
N TYR A 724 -34.16 -13.11 -11.93
CA TYR A 724 -33.71 -13.76 -10.71
C TYR A 724 -34.89 -14.28 -9.92
N SER A 725 -34.88 -15.56 -9.58
CA SER A 725 -35.76 -16.10 -8.53
C SER A 725 -35.09 -15.85 -7.18
N ALA A 726 -35.87 -15.43 -6.19
CA ALA A 726 -35.43 -15.10 -4.85
C ALA A 726 -36.40 -15.68 -3.81
N ARG A 727 -35.85 -16.18 -2.69
CA ARG A 727 -36.60 -16.79 -1.59
C ARG A 727 -36.04 -16.33 -0.25
N LEU A 728 -36.91 -16.00 0.70
CA LEU A 728 -36.57 -15.74 2.11
C LEU A 728 -37.56 -16.47 3.03
N GLY A 729 -37.05 -17.28 3.96
CA GLY A 729 -37.84 -17.98 4.97
C GLY A 729 -37.83 -17.29 6.33
N SER A 730 -38.85 -17.57 7.14
CA SER A 730 -38.97 -17.18 8.54
C SER A 730 -37.87 -17.73 9.44
N ASP A 731 -37.32 -18.88 9.05
CA ASP A 731 -36.13 -19.53 9.63
C ASP A 731 -34.80 -18.82 9.26
N GLY A 732 -34.87 -17.81 8.40
CA GLY A 732 -33.72 -17.07 7.89
C GLY A 732 -33.03 -17.73 6.70
N ASN A 733 -33.50 -18.87 6.20
CA ASN A 733 -32.94 -19.43 4.97
C ASN A 733 -33.26 -18.52 3.78
N PHE A 734 -32.23 -18.17 3.01
CA PHE A 734 -32.39 -17.32 1.84
C PHE A 734 -31.63 -17.85 0.63
N ALA A 735 -32.21 -17.65 -0.55
CA ALA A 735 -31.63 -18.05 -1.80
C ALA A 735 -31.93 -17.04 -2.91
N CYS A 736 -31.05 -16.96 -3.89
CA CYS A 736 -31.26 -16.18 -5.11
C CYS A 736 -30.44 -16.77 -6.25
N CYS A 737 -31.07 -17.05 -7.39
CA CYS A 737 -30.41 -17.62 -8.56
C CYS A 737 -30.95 -17.01 -9.86
N THR A 738 -30.15 -17.13 -10.91
CA THR A 738 -30.55 -16.81 -12.29
C THR A 738 -31.49 -17.90 -12.84
N GLN A 739 -32.10 -17.63 -14.00
CA GLN A 739 -32.88 -18.62 -14.75
C GLN A 739 -32.14 -19.94 -15.08
N ASN A 740 -30.80 -19.95 -15.07
CA ASN A 740 -29.98 -21.14 -15.24
C ASN A 740 -29.60 -21.82 -13.91
N LEU A 741 -30.27 -21.47 -12.81
CA LEU A 741 -30.01 -21.96 -11.45
C LEU A 741 -28.59 -21.66 -10.92
N ASN A 742 -27.85 -20.75 -11.57
CA ASN A 742 -26.60 -20.25 -11.03
C ASN A 742 -26.89 -19.30 -9.86
N MET A 743 -26.27 -19.54 -8.70
CA MET A 743 -26.36 -18.66 -7.53
C MET A 743 -25.96 -17.22 -7.88
N CYS A 744 -26.72 -16.26 -7.36
CA CYS A 744 -26.42 -14.85 -7.52
C CYS A 744 -25.07 -14.52 -6.86
N GLY A 745 -24.13 -13.95 -7.61
CA GLY A 745 -22.82 -13.52 -7.07
C GLY A 745 -22.90 -12.41 -5.99
N GLY A 746 -24.09 -11.81 -5.81
CA GLY A 746 -24.40 -10.90 -4.70
C GLY A 746 -24.63 -11.62 -3.36
N LEU A 747 -24.85 -12.93 -3.36
CA LEU A 747 -24.94 -13.76 -2.16
C LEU A 747 -23.52 -14.02 -1.63
N ARG A 748 -23.09 -13.22 -0.65
CA ARG A 748 -21.81 -13.38 0.06
C ARG A 748 -22.06 -13.65 1.55
N GLY A 749 -22.84 -14.69 1.83
CA GLY A 749 -23.28 -15.04 3.20
C GLY A 749 -24.27 -14.04 3.81
N LYS A 750 -24.92 -13.21 2.98
CA LYS A 750 -25.94 -12.21 3.38
C LYS A 750 -26.95 -12.01 2.23
N PRO A 751 -28.17 -11.52 2.50
CA PRO A 751 -29.15 -11.20 1.46
C PRO A 751 -28.58 -10.29 0.36
N CYS A 752 -28.85 -10.65 -0.89
CA CYS A 752 -28.45 -9.89 -2.07
C CYS A 752 -29.43 -8.74 -2.36
N LYS A 753 -29.09 -7.85 -3.31
CA LYS A 753 -29.99 -6.74 -3.66
C LYS A 753 -31.38 -7.19 -4.13
N HIS A 754 -31.52 -8.34 -4.81
CA HIS A 754 -32.82 -8.84 -5.27
C HIS A 754 -33.73 -9.29 -4.11
N LEU A 755 -33.15 -9.90 -3.07
CA LEU A 755 -33.89 -10.22 -1.85
C LEU A 755 -34.35 -8.97 -1.11
N LEU A 756 -33.54 -7.92 -1.12
CA LEU A 756 -33.91 -6.62 -0.54
C LEU A 756 -35.04 -5.95 -1.34
N VAL A 757 -34.97 -6.00 -2.68
CA VAL A 757 -36.06 -5.52 -3.54
C VAL A 757 -37.36 -6.26 -3.21
N LEU A 758 -37.29 -7.58 -3.07
CA LEU A 758 -38.45 -8.42 -2.78
C LEU A 758 -39.07 -8.10 -1.40
N ILE A 759 -38.28 -8.15 -0.32
CA ILE A 759 -38.77 -7.94 1.05
C ILE A 759 -39.25 -6.50 1.27
N VAL A 760 -38.53 -5.49 0.75
CA VAL A 760 -38.89 -4.08 0.92
C VAL A 760 -40.11 -3.75 0.05
N GLY A 761 -40.15 -4.25 -1.19
CA GLY A 761 -41.29 -4.03 -2.09
C GLY A 761 -42.60 -4.62 -1.54
N LEU A 762 -42.55 -5.85 -1.00
CA LEU A 762 -43.71 -6.49 -0.38
C LEU A 762 -44.19 -5.77 0.88
N ALA A 763 -43.27 -5.28 1.72
CA ALA A 763 -43.63 -4.51 2.92
C ALA A 763 -44.26 -3.16 2.55
N GLN A 764 -43.75 -2.51 1.51
CA GLN A 764 -44.31 -1.26 0.99
C GLN A 764 -45.69 -1.41 0.37
N SER A 765 -45.97 -2.53 -0.30
CA SER A 765 -47.27 -2.82 -0.88
C SER A 765 -48.27 -3.43 0.11
N GLU A 766 -47.96 -3.40 1.40
CA GLU A 766 -48.78 -3.97 2.49
C GLU A 766 -49.10 -5.46 2.31
N GLN A 767 -48.29 -6.21 1.55
CA GLN A 767 -48.45 -7.66 1.34
C GLN A 767 -47.76 -8.49 2.42
N ILE A 768 -46.82 -7.89 3.15
CA ILE A 768 -46.22 -8.45 4.36
C ILE A 768 -46.12 -7.33 5.40
N ASP A 769 -46.46 -7.65 6.65
CA ASP A 769 -46.32 -6.71 7.75
C ASP A 769 -44.83 -6.35 7.97
N PRO A 770 -44.47 -5.06 8.15
CA PRO A 770 -43.08 -4.64 8.38
C PRO A 770 -42.40 -5.36 9.55
N THR A 771 -43.15 -5.74 10.60
CA THR A 771 -42.63 -6.52 11.73
C THR A 771 -42.18 -7.89 11.27
N THR A 772 -43.03 -8.61 10.52
CA THR A 772 -42.68 -9.93 9.97
C THR A 772 -41.49 -9.83 9.03
N ALA A 773 -41.45 -8.80 8.18
CA ALA A 773 -40.34 -8.56 7.28
C ALA A 773 -39.01 -8.30 8.02
N ASP A 774 -39.03 -7.51 9.10
CA ASP A 774 -37.87 -7.28 9.97
C ASP A 774 -37.39 -8.57 10.61
N GLU A 775 -38.32 -9.38 11.14
CA GLU A 775 -38.00 -10.62 11.81
C GLU A 775 -37.33 -11.64 10.89
N TRP A 776 -37.85 -11.82 9.67
CA TRP A 776 -37.30 -12.76 8.70
C TRP A 776 -35.92 -12.29 8.20
N LEU A 777 -35.76 -10.98 7.99
CA LEU A 777 -34.47 -10.41 7.61
C LEU A 777 -33.45 -10.53 8.75
N ASP A 778 -33.88 -10.38 10.01
CA ASP A 778 -33.02 -10.63 11.18
C ASP A 778 -32.62 -12.10 11.30
N SER A 779 -33.56 -13.03 11.11
CA SER A 779 -33.28 -14.48 11.09
C SER A 779 -32.22 -14.84 10.04
N SER A 780 -32.17 -14.14 8.90
CA SER A 780 -31.18 -14.40 7.85
C SER A 780 -29.72 -14.24 8.30
N ARG A 781 -29.47 -13.52 9.40
CA ARG A 781 -28.14 -13.36 10.00
C ARG A 781 -27.63 -14.63 10.69
N LEU A 782 -28.51 -15.61 10.93
CA LEU A 782 -28.16 -16.92 11.47
C LEU A 782 -27.63 -17.88 10.38
N VAL A 783 -27.79 -17.53 9.10
CA VAL A 783 -27.37 -18.38 7.98
C VAL A 783 -26.11 -17.82 7.34
N THR A 784 -24.97 -18.48 7.60
CA THR A 784 -23.66 -18.07 7.04
C THR A 784 -23.44 -18.58 5.61
N LYS A 785 -24.15 -19.64 5.21
CA LYS A 785 -24.02 -20.27 3.89
C LYS A 785 -25.42 -20.52 3.28
N PRO A 786 -25.91 -19.64 2.40
CA PRO A 786 -27.21 -19.81 1.76
C PRO A 786 -27.23 -21.11 0.93
N GLN A 787 -28.30 -21.89 1.07
CA GLN A 787 -28.53 -23.10 0.28
C GLN A 787 -29.57 -22.84 -0.81
N LEU A 788 -29.32 -23.38 -2.00
CA LEU A 788 -30.23 -23.24 -3.14
C LEU A 788 -31.14 -24.47 -3.20
N ASP A 789 -32.41 -24.27 -2.84
CA ASP A 789 -33.48 -25.24 -3.14
C ASP A 789 -33.80 -25.14 -4.65
N LYS A 790 -33.30 -26.08 -5.44
CA LYS A 790 -33.45 -26.00 -6.90
C LYS A 790 -34.88 -26.20 -7.36
N ASP A 791 -35.67 -27.00 -6.65
CA ASP A 791 -37.02 -27.36 -7.05
C ASP A 791 -37.95 -26.15 -6.83
N ALA A 792 -37.93 -25.58 -5.63
CA ALA A 792 -38.73 -24.38 -5.32
C ALA A 792 -38.37 -23.18 -6.21
N MET A 793 -37.07 -23.01 -6.51
CA MET A 793 -36.62 -21.89 -7.35
C MET A 793 -37.00 -22.10 -8.82
N SER A 794 -36.99 -23.35 -9.31
CA SER A 794 -37.43 -23.70 -10.66
C SER A 794 -38.94 -23.54 -10.82
N GLU A 795 -39.72 -23.96 -9.82
CA GLU A 795 -41.17 -23.78 -9.79
C GLU A 795 -41.57 -22.31 -9.88
N THR A 796 -40.90 -21.44 -9.11
CA THR A 796 -41.12 -19.98 -9.14
C THR A 796 -40.87 -19.40 -10.54
N LEU A 797 -39.81 -19.86 -11.22
CA LEU A 797 -39.47 -19.42 -12.59
C LEU A 797 -40.43 -19.96 -13.65
N LEU A 798 -40.91 -21.20 -13.50
CA LEU A 798 -41.92 -21.78 -14.39
C LEU A 798 -43.24 -21.04 -14.28
N ARG A 799 -43.68 -20.73 -13.06
CA ARG A 799 -44.88 -19.94 -12.81
C ARG A 799 -44.79 -18.54 -13.43
N TYR A 800 -43.62 -17.91 -13.33
CA TYR A 800 -43.34 -16.61 -13.96
C TYR A 800 -43.47 -16.66 -15.49
N LYS A 801 -42.87 -17.68 -16.12
CA LYS A 801 -42.97 -17.86 -17.58
C LYS A 801 -44.42 -18.14 -18.02
N GLY A 802 -45.17 -18.93 -17.27
CA GLY A 802 -46.59 -19.15 -17.52
C GLY A 802 -47.40 -17.85 -17.42
N ALA A 803 -47.04 -16.97 -16.48
CA ALA A 803 -47.67 -15.65 -16.35
C ALA A 803 -47.35 -14.72 -17.53
N GLU A 804 -46.09 -14.69 -18.00
CA GLU A 804 -45.72 -13.93 -19.20
C GLU A 804 -46.38 -14.47 -20.48
N ALA A 805 -46.60 -15.78 -20.56
CA ALA A 805 -47.30 -16.43 -21.67
C ALA A 805 -48.84 -16.26 -21.60
N GLY A 806 -49.38 -15.71 -20.51
CA GLY A 806 -50.83 -15.61 -20.28
C GLY A 806 -51.49 -16.95 -19.93
N GLU A 807 -50.70 -17.99 -19.62
CA GLU A 807 -51.16 -19.34 -19.26
C GLU A 807 -51.47 -19.48 -17.76
N VAL A 808 -50.91 -18.59 -16.94
CA VAL A 808 -51.09 -18.57 -15.47
C VAL A 808 -51.51 -17.16 -15.03
N ASP A 809 -52.59 -17.05 -14.24
CA ASP A 809 -52.97 -15.77 -13.62
C ASP A 809 -52.11 -15.49 -12.39
N TRP A 810 -50.93 -14.90 -12.61
CA TRP A 810 -50.06 -14.38 -11.57
C TRP A 810 -49.69 -12.94 -11.93
N ARG A 811 -50.30 -11.98 -11.24
CA ARG A 811 -50.13 -10.55 -11.55
C ARG A 811 -49.00 -9.95 -10.72
N PRO A 812 -48.19 -9.04 -11.29
CA PRO A 812 -47.20 -8.33 -10.51
C PRO A 812 -47.87 -7.39 -9.52
N THR A 813 -47.22 -7.17 -8.37
CA THR A 813 -47.63 -6.16 -7.39
C THR A 813 -47.70 -4.78 -8.05
N GLU A 814 -48.83 -4.08 -7.91
CA GLU A 814 -48.98 -2.71 -8.39
C GLU A 814 -48.00 -1.81 -7.60
N THR A 815 -47.07 -1.17 -8.30
CA THR A 815 -46.14 -0.22 -7.69
C THR A 815 -46.88 1.04 -7.26
N VAL A 816 -46.71 1.43 -6.00
CA VAL A 816 -47.22 2.68 -5.43
C VAL A 816 -46.61 3.89 -6.17
N PRO A 817 -47.35 4.99 -6.42
CA PRO A 817 -46.85 6.17 -7.14
C PRO A 817 -45.56 6.79 -6.58
N GLU A 818 -44.79 7.48 -7.44
CA GLU A 818 -43.49 8.14 -7.13
C GLU A 818 -43.49 8.98 -5.85
N ASP A 819 -44.62 9.58 -5.51
CA ASP A 819 -44.84 10.50 -4.38
C ASP A 819 -44.58 9.86 -3.00
N TYR A 820 -44.61 8.52 -2.90
CA TYR A 820 -44.39 7.78 -1.65
C TYR A 820 -42.91 7.48 -1.34
N TYR A 821 -41.99 7.80 -2.26
CA TYR A 821 -40.56 7.48 -2.14
C TYR A 821 -39.69 8.64 -1.61
N ALA A 822 -40.32 9.71 -1.12
CA ALA A 822 -39.69 10.87 -0.50
C ALA A 822 -39.46 10.62 1.01
N PHE A 823 -38.47 9.78 1.34
CA PHE A 823 -37.93 9.64 2.71
C PHE A 823 -36.41 9.85 2.70
#